data_AF-A0A829Z7K2-F1
#
_entry.id   AF-A0A829Z7K2-F1
#
_cell.length_a   1.000
_cell.length_b   1.000
_cell.length_c   1.000
_cell.angle_alpha   90.00
_cell.angle_beta   90.00
_cell.angle_gamma   90.00
#
_symmetry.space_group_name_H-M   'P 1'
#
loop_
_entity.id
_entity.type
_entity.pdbx_description
1 polymer ?
#
loop_
_entity_poly.entity_id
_entity_poly.type
_entity_poly.pdbx_seq_one_letter_code
_entity_poly.pdbx_strand_id
1 'polypeptide(L)'
;MKKALKVLMCMMMAISLFTIASASVMAKESSMIFVDGKNGNDNNPGTLNKPVQTLAKAQELARAKTNNMDEDLKVYLREGTYVLDETLVFDSRDSGQNGHNVVWSAYEDEKVTISGGTTLSEWTKVDEEKNIWKAPAKGIESRELYVNGKRAILARERAEALDDTSINKEVYIKRDNLPESFAKVEDLEVVFGRKWKWAILRVSGIKTLTDDEDYGNSFRLRYTSESKAAFKANLTGAAIENDSVAMKEAILYIQNAYELLNVPGEFYLNAEEDQVYYIPQDGEDMNNINAVLGRLENLIVFDGTADNVVKNITIQGLNFKYSTFLRPNLPDGLQTFQASAMTNPEDEWNREWIPTTGSAIYGEYLDNINIMKNHFELLANTGVHLGIATKNSSITYNEFEKLGGAGIILGGTESQHHKPEKADLTENNAVTDNYVTNVANTYKGCTGILIGYTYGTNVSYNTVTNLPYTGISVGWGWGYGENTRPDEGKTDQFVLGDFVLGKNTISYNRVENVLTEPALIDGGGIYTLGRQDGSVMTDNYVDGVHNEYGGIYLDEGSVGFDITNNVITNCVRNWLFKGDYNYIYDNYATEAKEPNRDERMPIGDVLQYRFDNNDLWDDEAVAKIKAASGVRPIVLPEEPGKDDPKDPPIVDVPDPEPETPNVSDNPHVNSIPKTSDNSMIGTWIIITGLSAVNLFVISKRRKNISN
;
A
#
# COMPACT_ATOMS: atom_id res chain seq x y z
N MET A 1 -65.03 -21.98 37.21
CA MET A 1 -64.16 -20.78 37.24
C MET A 1 -62.66 -21.09 37.36
N LYS A 2 -62.18 -21.86 38.35
CA LYS A 2 -60.71 -22.08 38.53
C LYS A 2 -59.98 -22.79 37.38
N LYS A 3 -60.62 -23.68 36.61
CA LYS A 3 -60.00 -24.33 35.42
C LYS A 3 -59.90 -23.38 34.21
N ALA A 4 -60.91 -22.55 33.98
CA ALA A 4 -60.90 -21.57 32.88
C ALA A 4 -59.84 -20.47 33.09
N LEU A 5 -59.64 -20.06 34.35
CA LEU A 5 -58.62 -19.06 34.69
C LEU A 5 -57.18 -19.56 34.47
N LYS A 6 -56.91 -20.85 34.72
CA LYS A 6 -55.59 -21.46 34.45
C LYS A 6 -55.28 -21.58 32.96
N VAL A 7 -56.28 -21.93 32.14
CA VAL A 7 -56.11 -22.00 30.67
C VAL A 7 -55.85 -20.61 30.08
N LEU A 8 -56.56 -19.58 30.56
CA LEU A 8 -56.36 -18.19 30.14
C LEU A 8 -54.97 -17.66 30.52
N MET A 9 -54.46 -18.00 31.72
CA MET A 9 -53.11 -17.64 32.16
C MET A 9 -52.01 -18.31 31.33
N CYS A 10 -52.17 -19.60 31.00
CA CYS A 10 -51.23 -20.31 30.12
C CYS A 10 -51.25 -19.78 28.68
N MET A 11 -52.42 -19.41 28.14
CA MET A 11 -52.53 -18.76 26.83
C MET A 11 -51.89 -17.37 26.83
N MET A 12 -52.09 -16.56 27.88
CA MET A 12 -51.44 -15.24 28.00
C MET A 12 -49.93 -15.35 28.14
N MET A 13 -49.42 -16.34 28.91
CA MET A 13 -47.97 -16.61 28.99
C MET A 13 -47.38 -17.09 27.66
N ALA A 14 -48.09 -17.97 26.93
CA ALA A 14 -47.65 -18.43 25.61
C ALA A 14 -47.65 -17.30 24.58
N ILE A 15 -48.66 -16.41 24.60
CA ILE A 15 -48.72 -15.23 23.72
C ILE A 15 -47.61 -14.24 24.09
N SER A 16 -47.34 -14.00 25.38
CA SER A 16 -46.24 -13.12 25.80
C SER A 16 -44.86 -13.67 25.44
N LEU A 17 -44.66 -14.99 25.57
CA LEU A 17 -43.41 -15.64 25.16
C LEU A 17 -43.22 -15.62 23.64
N PHE A 18 -44.30 -15.78 22.86
CA PHE A 18 -44.25 -15.65 21.40
C PHE A 18 -43.97 -14.20 20.96
N THR A 19 -44.54 -13.20 21.64
CA THR A 19 -44.26 -11.78 21.31
C THR A 19 -42.84 -11.34 21.63
N ILE A 20 -42.23 -11.87 22.70
CA ILE A 20 -40.84 -11.57 23.08
C ILE A 20 -39.86 -12.24 22.12
N ALA A 21 -40.14 -13.48 21.70
CA ALA A 21 -39.34 -14.18 20.68
C ALA A 21 -39.43 -13.49 19.30
N SER A 22 -40.62 -13.07 18.87
CA SER A 22 -40.78 -12.32 17.61
C SER A 22 -40.13 -10.94 17.64
N ALA A 23 -40.15 -10.24 18.80
CA ALA A 23 -39.50 -8.94 18.95
C ALA A 23 -37.96 -9.04 18.92
N SER A 24 -37.38 -10.09 19.50
CA SER A 24 -35.93 -10.34 19.46
C SER A 24 -35.44 -10.80 18.08
N VAL A 25 -36.26 -11.56 17.33
CA VAL A 25 -35.97 -11.90 15.92
C VAL A 25 -36.09 -10.66 15.01
N MET A 26 -37.08 -9.79 15.22
CA MET A 26 -37.20 -8.53 14.47
C MET A 26 -36.09 -7.52 14.79
N ALA A 27 -35.61 -7.47 16.04
CA ALA A 27 -34.47 -6.64 16.42
C ALA A 27 -33.18 -7.12 15.74
N LYS A 28 -32.94 -8.45 15.70
CA LYS A 28 -31.78 -9.07 15.06
C LYS A 28 -31.76 -8.94 13.53
N GLU A 29 -32.91 -8.84 12.87
CA GLU A 29 -32.98 -8.48 11.44
C GLU A 29 -32.75 -6.98 11.17
N SER A 30 -32.84 -6.12 12.20
CA SER A 30 -32.71 -4.67 12.03
C SER A 30 -31.27 -4.20 11.82
N SER A 31 -30.28 -4.96 12.30
CA SER A 31 -28.84 -4.71 12.17
C SER A 31 -28.18 -5.44 11.00
N MET A 32 -28.97 -6.00 10.08
CA MET A 32 -28.46 -6.67 8.88
C MET A 32 -29.03 -6.03 7.60
N ILE A 33 -28.21 -6.00 6.55
CA ILE A 33 -28.57 -5.58 5.19
C ILE A 33 -28.01 -6.64 4.24
N PHE A 34 -28.85 -7.17 3.35
CA PHE A 34 -28.46 -8.18 2.37
C PHE A 34 -28.50 -7.61 0.95
N VAL A 35 -27.43 -7.88 0.20
CA VAL A 35 -27.25 -7.47 -1.19
C VAL A 35 -27.10 -8.71 -2.05
N ASP A 36 -27.94 -8.87 -3.07
CA ASP A 36 -27.82 -9.95 -4.07
C ASP A 36 -27.85 -9.31 -5.46
N GLY A 37 -26.70 -9.26 -6.14
CA GLY A 37 -26.59 -8.62 -7.45
C GLY A 37 -27.46 -9.26 -8.53
N LYS A 38 -27.82 -10.54 -8.37
CA LYS A 38 -28.56 -11.33 -9.36
C LYS A 38 -30.06 -11.36 -9.09
N ASN A 39 -30.46 -11.59 -7.84
CA ASN A 39 -31.86 -11.79 -7.46
C ASN A 39 -32.44 -10.65 -6.60
N GLY A 40 -31.62 -9.68 -6.22
CA GLY A 40 -32.04 -8.51 -5.45
C GLY A 40 -32.83 -7.49 -6.27
N ASN A 41 -33.42 -6.52 -5.56
CA ASN A 41 -34.10 -5.38 -6.15
C ASN A 41 -33.95 -4.18 -5.22
N ASP A 42 -33.56 -3.01 -5.71
CA ASP A 42 -33.30 -1.83 -4.86
C ASP A 42 -34.56 -1.21 -4.23
N ASN A 43 -35.76 -1.67 -4.61
CA ASN A 43 -37.01 -1.36 -3.91
C ASN A 43 -37.26 -2.28 -2.70
N ASN A 44 -36.46 -3.32 -2.51
CA ASN A 44 -36.56 -4.21 -1.37
C ASN A 44 -35.98 -3.56 -0.10
N PRO A 45 -36.41 -4.01 1.09
CA PRO A 45 -35.91 -3.49 2.37
C PRO A 45 -34.49 -3.96 2.73
N GLY A 46 -33.85 -4.83 1.95
CA GLY A 46 -32.52 -5.35 2.24
C GLY A 46 -32.51 -6.47 3.28
N THR A 47 -33.59 -7.26 3.40
CA THR A 47 -33.63 -8.44 4.28
C THR A 47 -33.14 -9.69 3.53
N LEU A 48 -32.81 -10.76 4.24
CA LEU A 48 -32.33 -12.01 3.62
C LEU A 48 -33.27 -12.53 2.51
N ASN A 49 -34.59 -12.46 2.73
CA ASN A 49 -35.61 -12.91 1.78
C ASN A 49 -35.97 -11.87 0.71
N LYS A 50 -35.61 -10.60 0.93
CA LYS A 50 -35.83 -9.49 0.00
C LYS A 50 -34.57 -8.61 0.00
N PRO A 51 -33.47 -9.09 -0.61
CA PRO A 51 -32.22 -8.34 -0.64
C PRO A 51 -32.31 -7.17 -1.61
N VAL A 52 -31.52 -6.12 -1.37
CA VAL A 52 -31.28 -5.06 -2.36
C VAL A 52 -30.35 -5.59 -3.46
N GLN A 53 -30.31 -4.93 -4.60
CA GLN A 53 -29.50 -5.37 -5.73
C GLN A 53 -28.10 -4.74 -5.72
N THR A 54 -28.01 -3.46 -5.40
CA THR A 54 -26.78 -2.68 -5.57
C THR A 54 -26.09 -2.35 -4.25
N LEU A 55 -24.76 -2.17 -4.32
CA LEU A 55 -23.96 -1.69 -3.19
C LEU A 55 -24.34 -0.26 -2.80
N ALA A 56 -24.67 0.58 -3.77
CA ALA A 56 -25.12 1.95 -3.53
C ALA A 56 -26.40 1.97 -2.68
N LYS A 57 -27.39 1.11 -3.00
CA LYS A 57 -28.60 1.03 -2.19
C LYS A 57 -28.33 0.48 -0.79
N ALA A 58 -27.44 -0.50 -0.67
CA ALA A 58 -27.03 -1.04 0.61
C ALA A 58 -26.36 0.03 1.49
N GLN A 59 -25.53 0.89 0.90
CA GLN A 59 -24.87 2.00 1.59
C GLN A 59 -25.91 3.03 2.07
N GLU A 60 -26.89 3.39 1.24
CA GLU A 60 -27.99 4.27 1.65
C GLU A 60 -28.74 3.72 2.87
N LEU A 61 -29.07 2.42 2.84
CA LEU A 61 -29.71 1.74 3.97
C LEU A 61 -28.82 1.70 5.21
N ALA A 62 -27.51 1.54 5.02
CA ALA A 62 -26.56 1.53 6.13
C ALA A 62 -26.47 2.90 6.81
N ARG A 63 -26.36 3.99 6.03
CA ARG A 63 -26.37 5.38 6.53
C ARG A 63 -27.62 5.72 7.33
N ALA A 64 -28.76 5.12 7.00
CA ALA A 64 -29.99 5.32 7.76
C ALA A 64 -29.97 4.64 9.15
N LYS A 65 -29.02 3.71 9.38
CA LYS A 65 -28.90 2.88 10.59
C LYS A 65 -27.65 3.18 11.44
N THR A 66 -26.73 4.03 10.97
CA THR A 66 -25.50 4.37 11.71
C THR A 66 -25.73 5.31 12.89
N ASN A 67 -26.87 5.99 12.96
CA ASN A 67 -27.20 6.89 14.08
C ASN A 67 -27.59 6.09 15.33
N ASN A 68 -26.91 6.32 16.45
CA ASN A 68 -27.19 5.70 17.76
C ASN A 68 -27.15 4.16 17.77
N MET A 69 -26.11 3.57 17.20
CA MET A 69 -25.91 2.11 17.22
C MET A 69 -25.73 1.56 18.65
N ASP A 70 -26.26 0.36 18.89
CA ASP A 70 -26.08 -0.46 20.11
C ASP A 70 -25.51 -1.86 19.81
N GLU A 71 -25.34 -2.18 18.52
CA GLU A 71 -24.62 -3.35 18.01
C GLU A 71 -23.98 -3.02 16.64
N ASP A 72 -23.09 -3.90 16.17
CA ASP A 72 -22.51 -3.79 14.82
C ASP A 72 -23.59 -3.92 13.74
N LEU A 73 -23.50 -3.08 12.71
CA LEU A 73 -24.33 -3.19 11.51
C LEU A 73 -23.63 -4.07 10.48
N LYS A 74 -24.26 -5.17 10.05
CA LYS A 74 -23.71 -6.08 9.04
C LYS A 74 -24.34 -5.84 7.66
N VAL A 75 -23.51 -5.62 6.65
CA VAL A 75 -23.88 -5.59 5.24
C VAL A 75 -23.33 -6.85 4.58
N TYR A 76 -24.21 -7.80 4.25
CA TYR A 76 -23.88 -9.08 3.65
C TYR A 76 -24.07 -9.04 2.14
N LEU A 77 -23.02 -9.38 1.41
CA LEU A 77 -23.00 -9.51 -0.03
C LEU A 77 -23.13 -10.98 -0.38
N ARG A 78 -24.09 -11.31 -1.24
CA ARG A 78 -24.27 -12.67 -1.76
C ARG A 78 -23.30 -12.97 -2.89
N GLU A 79 -23.07 -14.25 -3.16
CA GLU A 79 -22.18 -14.75 -4.21
C GLU A 79 -22.40 -14.03 -5.55
N GLY A 80 -21.31 -13.56 -6.15
CA GLY A 80 -21.35 -12.94 -7.47
C GLY A 80 -20.25 -11.90 -7.69
N THR A 81 -20.27 -11.34 -8.91
CA THR A 81 -19.41 -10.23 -9.30
C THR A 81 -20.22 -8.94 -9.31
N TYR A 82 -19.83 -8.00 -8.47
CA TYR A 82 -20.35 -6.66 -8.39
C TYR A 82 -19.45 -5.75 -9.21
N VAL A 83 -19.84 -5.50 -10.46
CA VAL A 83 -19.15 -4.56 -11.35
C VAL A 83 -19.53 -3.14 -10.94
N LEU A 84 -18.54 -2.36 -10.52
CA LEU A 84 -18.73 -0.99 -10.07
C LEU A 84 -18.81 -0.05 -11.27
N ASP A 85 -19.91 0.70 -11.40
CA ASP A 85 -20.05 1.79 -12.37
C ASP A 85 -19.18 3.00 -12.03
N GLU A 86 -19.00 3.23 -10.73
CA GLU A 86 -18.16 4.27 -10.14
C GLU A 86 -17.55 3.76 -8.84
N THR A 87 -16.49 4.43 -8.36
CA THR A 87 -15.85 4.14 -7.08
C THR A 87 -16.85 4.18 -5.92
N LEU A 88 -16.82 3.18 -5.04
CA LEU A 88 -17.65 3.18 -3.82
C LEU A 88 -17.00 4.08 -2.76
N VAL A 89 -17.61 5.24 -2.49
CA VAL A 89 -17.07 6.24 -1.56
C VAL A 89 -17.76 6.14 -0.19
N PHE A 90 -16.98 5.93 0.86
CA PHE A 90 -17.38 5.99 2.26
C PHE A 90 -16.94 7.31 2.88
N ASP A 91 -17.86 8.02 3.53
CA ASP A 91 -17.55 9.24 4.27
C ASP A 91 -17.99 9.12 5.74
N SER A 92 -17.92 10.22 6.49
CA SER A 92 -18.26 10.21 7.92
C SER A 92 -19.69 9.75 8.22
N ARG A 93 -20.62 9.80 7.26
CA ARG A 93 -22.01 9.31 7.40
C ARG A 93 -22.09 7.79 7.42
N ASP A 94 -21.10 7.12 6.83
CA ASP A 94 -20.99 5.67 6.80
C ASP A 94 -20.30 5.12 8.06
N SER A 95 -19.77 6.00 8.90
CA SER A 95 -19.03 5.60 10.09
C SER A 95 -19.92 4.96 11.14
N GLY A 96 -19.40 3.89 11.75
CA GLY A 96 -20.03 3.30 12.93
C GLY A 96 -19.99 4.26 14.13
N GLN A 97 -21.04 4.24 14.95
CA GLN A 97 -21.17 5.11 16.13
C GLN A 97 -21.21 4.29 17.42
N ASN A 98 -21.00 4.97 18.57
CA ASN A 98 -21.06 4.37 19.90
C ASN A 98 -20.12 3.18 20.14
N GLY A 99 -19.01 3.08 19.39
CA GLY A 99 -18.05 1.99 19.51
C GLY A 99 -18.40 0.74 18.69
N HIS A 100 -19.44 0.81 17.85
CA HIS A 100 -19.85 -0.28 16.95
C HIS A 100 -19.36 -0.06 15.52
N ASN A 101 -19.18 -1.15 14.78
CA ASN A 101 -18.70 -1.13 13.41
C ASN A 101 -19.82 -1.28 12.38
N VAL A 102 -19.63 -0.68 11.20
CA VAL A 102 -20.34 -1.09 9.98
C VAL A 102 -19.46 -2.08 9.22
N VAL A 103 -19.92 -3.32 9.10
CA VAL A 103 -19.14 -4.43 8.55
C VAL A 103 -19.70 -4.84 7.20
N TRP A 104 -18.94 -4.60 6.14
CA TRP A 104 -19.21 -5.06 4.78
C TRP A 104 -18.51 -6.39 4.58
N SER A 105 -19.30 -7.43 4.31
CA SER A 105 -18.80 -8.80 4.28
C SER A 105 -19.46 -9.67 3.24
N ALA A 106 -18.73 -10.64 2.71
CA ALA A 106 -19.37 -11.79 2.07
C ALA A 106 -20.30 -12.49 3.07
N TYR A 107 -21.41 -13.02 2.56
CA TYR A 107 -22.33 -13.83 3.36
C TYR A 107 -21.75 -15.24 3.54
N GLU A 108 -21.45 -15.62 4.79
CA GLU A 108 -20.78 -16.89 5.09
C GLU A 108 -19.47 -17.03 4.29
N ASP A 109 -19.27 -18.16 3.60
CA ASP A 109 -18.09 -18.43 2.76
C ASP A 109 -18.35 -18.17 1.26
N GLU A 110 -19.40 -17.41 0.92
CA GLU A 110 -19.74 -17.11 -0.47
C GLU A 110 -18.65 -16.27 -1.17
N LYS A 111 -18.39 -16.56 -2.45
CA LYS A 111 -17.36 -15.85 -3.23
C LYS A 111 -17.93 -14.56 -3.82
N VAL A 112 -17.54 -13.44 -3.23
CA VAL A 112 -17.93 -12.11 -3.69
C VAL A 112 -16.74 -11.43 -4.36
N THR A 113 -16.92 -10.95 -5.59
CA THR A 113 -15.92 -10.16 -6.32
C THR A 113 -16.41 -8.74 -6.54
N ILE A 114 -15.64 -7.75 -6.10
CA ILE A 114 -15.79 -6.34 -6.46
C ILE A 114 -14.88 -6.08 -7.65
N SER A 115 -15.47 -5.69 -8.78
CA SER A 115 -14.77 -5.51 -10.06
C SER A 115 -14.80 -4.06 -10.51
N GLY A 116 -13.63 -3.49 -10.83
CA GLY A 116 -13.51 -2.19 -11.50
C GLY A 116 -13.45 -2.26 -13.02
N GLY A 117 -13.58 -3.46 -13.61
CA GLY A 117 -13.35 -3.71 -15.03
C GLY A 117 -14.62 -3.99 -15.83
N THR A 118 -14.49 -3.86 -17.14
CA THR A 118 -15.56 -4.08 -18.12
C THR A 118 -15.23 -5.28 -19.00
N THR A 119 -16.12 -6.26 -19.08
CA THR A 119 -15.96 -7.40 -19.99
C THR A 119 -16.07 -6.96 -21.46
N LEU A 120 -15.10 -7.40 -22.25
CA LEU A 120 -15.05 -7.21 -23.70
C LEU A 120 -15.68 -8.41 -24.42
N SER A 121 -16.25 -8.14 -25.59
CA SER A 121 -16.95 -9.11 -26.44
C SER A 121 -16.78 -8.69 -27.90
N GLU A 122 -17.33 -9.47 -28.83
CA GLU A 122 -17.31 -9.14 -30.27
C GLU A 122 -15.90 -9.12 -30.87
N TRP A 123 -15.05 -10.05 -30.43
CA TRP A 123 -13.69 -10.22 -30.94
C TRP A 123 -13.71 -10.63 -32.41
N THR A 124 -12.94 -9.93 -33.23
CA THR A 124 -12.77 -10.21 -34.66
C THR A 124 -11.29 -10.29 -35.01
N LYS A 125 -10.93 -11.29 -35.82
CA LYS A 125 -9.56 -11.44 -36.30
C LYS A 125 -9.28 -10.41 -37.38
N VAL A 126 -8.16 -9.68 -37.26
CA VAL A 126 -7.77 -8.59 -38.17
C VAL A 126 -6.42 -8.78 -38.82
N ASP A 127 -5.56 -9.64 -38.26
CA ASP A 127 -4.32 -10.08 -38.88
C ASP A 127 -4.21 -11.60 -38.78
N GLU A 128 -4.18 -12.28 -39.93
CA GLU A 128 -4.09 -13.75 -39.98
C GLU A 128 -2.69 -14.25 -39.64
N GLU A 129 -1.65 -13.54 -40.08
CA GLU A 129 -0.25 -13.95 -39.94
C GLU A 129 0.25 -13.76 -38.51
N LYS A 130 -0.05 -12.60 -37.91
CA LYS A 130 0.29 -12.29 -36.52
C LYS A 130 -0.74 -12.78 -35.52
N ASN A 131 -1.86 -13.33 -35.99
CA ASN A 131 -2.99 -13.75 -35.17
C ASN A 131 -3.54 -12.62 -34.27
N ILE A 132 -3.66 -11.41 -34.81
CA ILE A 132 -4.18 -10.26 -34.04
C ILE A 132 -5.70 -10.25 -34.12
N TRP A 133 -6.33 -10.10 -32.97
CA TRP A 133 -7.76 -9.92 -32.80
C TRP A 133 -8.05 -8.53 -32.25
N LYS A 134 -9.24 -8.00 -32.52
CA LYS A 134 -9.71 -6.76 -31.91
C LYS A 134 -11.14 -6.85 -31.38
N ALA A 135 -11.45 -6.00 -30.41
CA ALA A 135 -12.79 -5.79 -29.87
C ALA A 135 -13.02 -4.30 -29.55
N PRO A 136 -14.29 -3.82 -29.55
CA PRO A 136 -14.61 -2.47 -29.11
C PRO A 136 -14.19 -2.21 -27.67
N ALA A 137 -13.50 -1.09 -27.40
CA ALA A 137 -13.05 -0.70 -26.06
C ALA A 137 -14.18 -0.04 -25.24
N LYS A 138 -15.31 0.31 -25.87
CA LYS A 138 -16.53 0.86 -25.23
C LYS A 138 -16.30 2.23 -24.56
N GLY A 139 -15.44 3.05 -25.15
CA GLY A 139 -15.05 4.37 -24.67
C GLY A 139 -14.17 4.34 -23.42
N ILE A 140 -13.58 3.19 -23.08
CA ILE A 140 -12.76 3.03 -21.88
C ILE A 140 -11.30 3.30 -22.24
N GLU A 141 -10.71 4.26 -21.53
CA GLU A 141 -9.26 4.41 -21.48
C GLU A 141 -8.68 3.46 -20.42
N SER A 142 -7.63 2.72 -20.79
CA SER A 142 -7.04 1.73 -19.90
C SER A 142 -5.58 1.45 -20.23
N ARG A 143 -4.85 0.96 -19.24
CA ARG A 143 -3.52 0.36 -19.42
C ARG A 143 -3.51 -1.13 -19.11
N GLU A 144 -4.67 -1.72 -18.86
CA GLU A 144 -4.79 -3.07 -18.31
C GLU A 144 -5.85 -3.87 -19.04
N LEU A 145 -5.41 -4.92 -19.74
CA LEU A 145 -6.27 -5.97 -20.24
C LEU A 145 -6.02 -7.25 -19.44
N TYR A 146 -7.08 -7.87 -18.94
CA TYR A 146 -7.03 -9.14 -18.23
C TYR A 146 -7.73 -10.21 -19.06
N VAL A 147 -7.03 -11.30 -19.38
CA VAL A 147 -7.55 -12.38 -20.22
C VAL A 147 -7.46 -13.70 -19.45
N ASN A 148 -8.59 -14.39 -19.30
CA ASN A 148 -8.69 -15.69 -18.63
C ASN A 148 -7.99 -15.76 -17.27
N GLY A 149 -8.10 -14.68 -16.47
CA GLY A 149 -7.47 -14.58 -15.15
C GLY A 149 -5.97 -14.29 -15.16
N LYS A 150 -5.43 -13.77 -16.27
CA LYS A 150 -4.04 -13.31 -16.40
C LYS A 150 -4.00 -11.87 -16.89
N ARG A 151 -2.99 -11.10 -16.48
CA ARG A 151 -2.69 -9.78 -17.06
C ARG A 151 -2.04 -9.97 -18.43
N ALA A 152 -2.58 -9.32 -19.45
CA ALA A 152 -1.95 -9.19 -20.76
C ALA A 152 -0.81 -8.16 -20.70
N ILE A 153 0.15 -8.29 -21.60
CA ILE A 153 1.35 -7.44 -21.64
C ILE A 153 1.07 -6.27 -22.58
N LEU A 154 1.35 -5.03 -22.17
CA LEU A 154 1.31 -3.92 -23.11
C LEU A 154 2.35 -4.14 -24.21
N ALA A 155 1.95 -4.04 -25.48
CA ALA A 155 2.81 -4.31 -26.64
C ALA A 155 4.15 -3.56 -26.52
N ARG A 156 5.26 -4.30 -26.53
CA ARG A 156 6.59 -3.75 -26.24
C ARG A 156 7.72 -4.55 -26.86
N GLU A 157 8.85 -3.90 -27.05
CA GLU A 157 10.09 -4.53 -27.48
C GLU A 157 11.26 -4.08 -26.60
N ARG A 158 12.27 -4.94 -26.44
CA ARG A 158 13.50 -4.57 -25.73
C ARG A 158 14.22 -3.46 -26.50
N ALA A 159 14.61 -2.41 -25.78
CA ALA A 159 15.34 -1.29 -26.36
C ALA A 159 16.85 -1.51 -26.23
N GLU A 160 17.60 -1.18 -27.28
CA GLU A 160 19.07 -1.07 -27.25
C GLU A 160 19.43 0.42 -27.46
N ALA A 161 19.67 1.13 -26.36
CA ALA A 161 20.07 2.54 -26.41
C ALA A 161 21.55 2.67 -26.82
N LEU A 162 21.81 3.55 -27.78
CA LEU A 162 23.16 3.80 -28.32
C LEU A 162 23.92 4.87 -27.55
N ASP A 163 23.19 5.71 -26.79
CA ASP A 163 23.74 6.87 -26.10
C ASP A 163 23.08 7.11 -24.73
N ASP A 164 23.80 7.77 -23.83
CA ASP A 164 23.33 8.15 -22.49
C ASP A 164 22.54 9.48 -22.49
N THR A 165 22.28 10.07 -23.65
CA THR A 165 21.58 11.37 -23.81
C THR A 165 20.13 11.38 -23.33
N SER A 166 19.60 10.27 -22.79
CA SER A 166 18.28 10.20 -22.19
C SER A 166 18.08 11.29 -21.12
N ILE A 167 19.15 11.70 -20.42
CA ILE A 167 19.18 12.84 -19.49
C ILE A 167 19.04 14.24 -20.16
N ASN A 168 19.29 14.35 -21.46
CA ASN A 168 19.51 15.64 -22.15
C ASN A 168 18.51 16.02 -23.25
N LYS A 169 17.56 15.16 -23.65
CA LYS A 169 16.27 15.46 -24.35
C LYS A 169 15.72 14.27 -25.16
N GLU A 170 16.62 13.41 -25.62
CA GLU A 170 16.31 12.40 -26.62
C GLU A 170 17.13 11.14 -26.39
N VAL A 171 16.58 10.00 -26.81
CA VAL A 171 17.25 8.71 -26.77
C VAL A 171 17.38 8.16 -28.18
N TYR A 172 18.54 7.57 -28.46
CA TYR A 172 18.84 6.91 -29.72
C TYR A 172 18.69 5.40 -29.50
N ILE A 173 17.68 4.80 -30.12
CA ILE A 173 17.40 3.37 -30.00
C ILE A 173 17.70 2.70 -31.33
N LYS A 174 18.54 1.67 -31.30
CA LYS A 174 18.84 0.87 -32.50
C LYS A 174 17.56 0.25 -33.06
N ARG A 175 17.41 0.29 -34.39
CA ARG A 175 16.15 -0.10 -35.06
C ARG A 175 16.13 -1.50 -35.67
N ASP A 176 17.21 -2.27 -35.53
CA ASP A 176 17.38 -3.56 -36.22
C ASP A 176 16.25 -4.57 -35.91
N ASN A 177 15.67 -4.51 -34.70
CA ASN A 177 14.57 -5.37 -34.25
C ASN A 177 13.24 -4.61 -34.09
N LEU A 178 13.15 -3.37 -34.58
CA LEU A 178 11.96 -2.53 -34.43
C LEU A 178 11.22 -2.37 -35.76
N PRO A 179 9.91 -2.06 -35.74
CA PRO A 179 9.16 -1.68 -36.93
C PRO A 179 9.82 -0.52 -37.68
N GLU A 180 9.63 -0.45 -39.01
CA GLU A 180 10.23 0.62 -39.82
C GLU A 180 9.70 2.03 -39.48
N SER A 181 8.46 2.10 -39.01
CA SER A 181 7.81 3.34 -38.58
C SER A 181 6.68 3.05 -37.58
N PHE A 182 6.20 4.11 -36.92
CA PHE A 182 5.08 4.07 -35.97
C PHE A 182 4.05 5.11 -36.38
N ALA A 183 2.79 4.72 -36.49
CA ALA A 183 1.71 5.60 -36.90
C ALA A 183 1.32 6.60 -35.79
N LYS A 184 1.36 6.17 -34.52
CA LYS A 184 0.98 6.96 -33.34
C LYS A 184 2.16 7.18 -32.42
N VAL A 185 2.96 8.18 -32.74
CA VAL A 185 4.22 8.47 -32.02
C VAL A 185 3.95 9.01 -30.62
N GLU A 186 2.84 9.71 -30.45
CA GLU A 186 2.36 10.28 -29.21
C GLU A 186 1.95 9.22 -28.17
N ASP A 187 1.62 8.00 -28.60
CA ASP A 187 1.30 6.87 -27.72
C ASP A 187 2.55 6.17 -27.22
N LEU A 188 3.67 6.26 -27.95
CA LEU A 188 4.92 5.58 -27.62
C LEU A 188 5.48 6.00 -26.26
N GLU A 189 6.05 5.01 -25.59
CA GLU A 189 6.70 5.18 -24.30
C GLU A 189 8.08 4.52 -24.28
N VAL A 190 8.96 5.08 -23.47
CA VAL A 190 10.25 4.49 -23.13
C VAL A 190 10.26 4.13 -21.65
N VAL A 191 10.56 2.87 -21.34
CA VAL A 191 10.67 2.39 -19.95
C VAL A 191 12.13 2.45 -19.51
N PHE A 192 12.36 3.10 -18.38
CA PHE A 192 13.66 3.22 -17.74
C PHE A 192 13.65 2.48 -16.40
N GLY A 193 14.71 1.74 -16.11
CA GLY A 193 14.93 1.11 -14.81
C GLY A 193 16.42 1.12 -14.44
N ARG A 194 16.74 1.69 -13.28
CA ARG A 194 18.12 1.72 -12.76
C ARG A 194 18.12 1.90 -11.25
N LYS A 195 18.90 1.08 -10.55
CA LYS A 195 19.01 1.10 -9.08
C LYS A 195 17.62 0.98 -8.43
N TRP A 196 17.09 1.99 -7.76
CA TRP A 196 15.75 1.92 -7.17
C TRP A 196 14.67 2.63 -8.00
N LYS A 197 15.05 3.19 -9.15
CA LYS A 197 14.17 4.05 -9.97
C LYS A 197 13.51 3.26 -11.10
N TRP A 198 12.21 3.53 -11.28
CA TRP A 198 11.43 3.02 -12.39
C TRP A 198 10.65 4.17 -13.03
N ALA A 199 10.83 4.37 -14.34
CA ALA A 199 10.19 5.48 -15.04
C ALA A 199 9.59 5.06 -16.37
N ILE A 200 8.51 5.75 -16.74
CA ILE A 200 7.85 5.66 -18.05
C ILE A 200 7.88 7.06 -18.66
N LEU A 201 8.55 7.18 -19.80
CA LEU A 201 8.79 8.45 -20.48
C LEU A 201 7.89 8.56 -21.71
N ARG A 202 7.15 9.67 -21.83
CA ARG A 202 6.27 9.93 -22.98
C ARG A 202 7.06 10.48 -24.17
N VAL A 203 6.79 9.96 -25.35
CA VAL A 203 7.43 10.39 -26.61
C VAL A 203 6.57 11.44 -27.31
N SER A 204 7.21 12.48 -27.83
CA SER A 204 6.57 13.57 -28.61
C SER A 204 6.99 13.58 -30.08
N GLY A 205 8.05 12.86 -30.43
CA GLY A 205 8.52 12.81 -31.81
C GLY A 205 9.57 11.74 -32.04
N ILE A 206 9.60 11.24 -33.27
CA ILE A 206 10.56 10.26 -33.74
C ILE A 206 11.24 10.79 -35.00
N LYS A 207 12.53 10.49 -35.15
CA LYS A 207 13.26 10.67 -36.41
C LYS A 207 14.01 9.38 -36.72
N THR A 208 13.74 8.80 -37.89
CA THR A 208 14.52 7.69 -38.43
C THR A 208 15.88 8.18 -38.89
N LEU A 209 16.92 7.48 -38.48
CA LEU A 209 18.30 7.66 -38.90
C LEU A 209 18.73 6.41 -39.68
N THR A 210 19.34 6.66 -40.84
CA THR A 210 19.84 5.62 -41.74
C THR A 210 21.28 5.94 -42.07
N ASP A 211 22.16 4.98 -41.79
CA ASP A 211 23.61 5.11 -41.98
C ASP A 211 24.19 6.41 -41.41
N ASP A 212 23.66 6.84 -40.25
CA ASP A 212 24.14 8.02 -39.53
C ASP A 212 25.56 7.75 -38.99
N GLU A 213 26.43 8.76 -39.07
CA GLU A 213 27.86 8.61 -38.75
C GLU A 213 28.09 8.20 -37.28
N ASP A 214 27.27 8.73 -36.38
CA ASP A 214 27.38 8.50 -34.93
C ASP A 214 26.43 7.39 -34.46
N TYR A 215 25.21 7.35 -35.01
CA TYR A 215 24.12 6.50 -34.49
C TYR A 215 23.62 5.43 -35.47
N GLY A 216 24.28 5.25 -36.61
CA GLY A 216 23.98 4.21 -37.59
C GLY A 216 22.51 4.12 -37.98
N ASN A 217 21.96 2.91 -37.91
CA ASN A 217 20.54 2.63 -38.14
C ASN A 217 19.78 2.68 -36.81
N SER A 218 19.12 3.80 -36.52
CA SER A 218 18.43 4.03 -35.24
C SER A 218 17.21 4.93 -35.37
N PHE A 219 16.41 4.95 -34.31
CA PHE A 219 15.41 5.98 -34.06
C PHE A 219 15.95 6.98 -33.04
N ARG A 220 15.81 8.26 -33.34
CA ARG A 220 15.95 9.33 -32.37
C ARG A 220 14.58 9.71 -31.83
N LEU A 221 14.29 9.32 -30.60
CA LEU A 221 13.05 9.62 -29.89
C LEU A 221 13.20 10.86 -29.03
N ARG A 222 12.30 11.82 -29.19
CA ARG A 222 12.21 13.02 -28.34
C ARG A 222 11.10 12.83 -27.32
N TYR A 223 11.40 13.08 -26.05
CA TYR A 223 10.38 13.07 -25.01
C TYR A 223 9.48 14.31 -25.11
N THR A 224 8.31 14.27 -24.48
CA THR A 224 7.52 15.49 -24.19
C THR A 224 8.35 16.43 -23.29
N SER A 225 7.98 17.71 -23.26
CA SER A 225 8.72 18.69 -22.45
C SER A 225 8.56 18.40 -20.95
N GLU A 226 7.36 17.97 -20.56
CA GLU A 226 6.95 17.61 -19.22
C GLU A 226 7.67 16.34 -18.75
N SER A 227 7.69 15.27 -19.57
CA SER A 227 8.35 14.01 -19.19
C SER A 227 9.85 14.20 -19.05
N LYS A 228 10.45 15.00 -19.93
CA LYS A 228 11.85 15.40 -19.78
C LYS A 228 12.10 16.15 -18.47
N ALA A 229 11.25 17.13 -18.12
CA ALA A 229 11.42 17.91 -16.90
C ALA A 229 11.31 17.02 -15.66
N ALA A 230 10.28 16.17 -15.60
CA ALA A 230 10.04 15.25 -14.49
C ALA A 230 11.14 14.18 -14.37
N PHE A 231 11.58 13.60 -15.49
CA PHE A 231 12.68 12.63 -15.50
C PHE A 231 13.99 13.24 -15.01
N LYS A 232 14.30 14.47 -15.45
CA LYS A 232 15.49 15.19 -14.97
C LYS A 232 15.41 15.48 -13.47
N ALA A 233 14.25 15.87 -12.94
CA ALA A 233 14.07 16.10 -11.52
C ALA A 233 14.17 14.79 -10.71
N ASN A 234 13.72 13.67 -11.28
CA ASN A 234 13.80 12.36 -10.64
C ASN A 234 15.22 11.76 -10.67
N LEU A 235 15.96 11.96 -11.75
CA LEU A 235 17.31 11.43 -11.93
C LEU A 235 18.38 12.29 -11.23
N THR A 236 18.43 12.21 -9.90
CA THR A 236 19.41 12.88 -9.05
C THR A 236 20.23 11.88 -8.22
N GLY A 237 21.33 12.36 -7.63
CA GLY A 237 22.15 11.60 -6.68
C GLY A 237 22.84 10.38 -7.30
N ALA A 238 22.95 9.29 -6.53
CA ALA A 238 23.67 8.10 -6.97
C ALA A 238 23.03 7.40 -8.19
N ALA A 239 21.77 7.74 -8.54
CA ALA A 239 21.10 7.19 -9.72
C ALA A 239 21.65 7.72 -11.07
N ILE A 240 22.53 8.73 -11.07
CA ILE A 240 23.15 9.34 -12.27
C ILE A 240 24.68 9.39 -12.23
N GLU A 241 25.34 8.56 -11.42
CA GLU A 241 26.80 8.41 -11.48
C GLU A 241 27.27 8.31 -12.95
N ASN A 242 28.40 8.96 -13.29
CA ASN A 242 28.99 9.12 -14.63
C ASN A 242 29.39 7.78 -15.28
N ASP A 243 28.40 6.91 -15.47
CA ASP A 243 28.49 5.59 -16.07
C ASP A 243 27.57 5.56 -17.29
N SER A 244 28.15 5.95 -18.41
CA SER A 244 27.48 6.01 -19.71
C SER A 244 26.94 4.63 -20.14
N VAL A 245 27.61 3.54 -19.75
CA VAL A 245 27.17 2.18 -20.10
C VAL A 245 25.91 1.83 -19.32
N ALA A 246 25.93 1.99 -17.99
CA ALA A 246 24.78 1.73 -17.15
C ALA A 246 23.56 2.60 -17.53
N MET A 247 23.79 3.85 -17.96
CA MET A 247 22.71 4.73 -18.40
C MET A 247 22.06 4.30 -19.71
N LYS A 248 22.82 3.67 -20.63
CA LYS A 248 22.26 3.07 -21.84
C LYS A 248 21.48 1.80 -21.52
N GLU A 249 22.04 0.93 -20.69
CA GLU A 249 21.41 -0.32 -20.27
C GLU A 249 20.14 -0.10 -19.43
N ALA A 250 20.02 1.06 -18.80
CA ALA A 250 18.83 1.46 -18.05
C ALA A 250 17.59 1.73 -18.92
N ILE A 251 17.75 1.89 -20.24
CA ILE A 251 16.63 1.99 -21.18
C ILE A 251 16.18 0.58 -21.56
N LEU A 252 15.08 0.13 -20.96
CA LEU A 252 14.70 -1.28 -20.96
C LEU A 252 13.79 -1.66 -22.13
N TYR A 253 12.81 -0.81 -22.45
CA TYR A 253 11.78 -1.09 -23.44
C TYR A 253 11.32 0.16 -24.18
N ILE A 254 10.89 -0.05 -25.43
CA ILE A 254 9.93 0.82 -26.12
C ILE A 254 8.57 0.10 -26.09
N GLN A 255 7.48 0.81 -25.79
CA GLN A 255 6.17 0.18 -25.63
C GLN A 255 5.00 1.07 -26.08
N ASN A 256 3.80 0.49 -26.02
CA ASN A 256 2.51 1.13 -26.27
C ASN A 256 2.29 1.58 -27.73
N ALA A 257 2.55 0.69 -28.68
CA ALA A 257 2.22 0.92 -30.09
C ALA A 257 1.71 -0.36 -30.76
N TYR A 258 0.78 -0.20 -31.71
CA TYR A 258 0.23 -1.32 -32.49
C TYR A 258 1.32 -2.09 -33.24
N GLU A 259 2.31 -1.38 -33.78
CA GLU A 259 3.38 -1.98 -34.57
C GLU A 259 4.32 -2.87 -33.73
N LEU A 260 4.33 -2.68 -32.41
CA LEU A 260 5.06 -3.55 -31.46
C LEU A 260 4.29 -4.82 -31.10
N LEU A 261 3.01 -4.93 -31.46
CA LEU A 261 2.17 -6.09 -31.15
C LEU A 261 2.66 -7.30 -31.96
N ASN A 262 3.49 -8.16 -31.34
CA ASN A 262 4.23 -9.19 -32.07
C ASN A 262 4.37 -10.52 -31.33
N VAL A 263 4.08 -10.61 -30.02
CA VAL A 263 4.11 -11.88 -29.27
C VAL A 263 2.78 -12.23 -28.60
N PRO A 264 2.46 -13.53 -28.44
CA PRO A 264 1.25 -13.97 -27.73
C PRO A 264 1.14 -13.41 -26.31
N GLY A 265 -0.06 -12.97 -25.94
CA GLY A 265 -0.36 -12.34 -24.66
C GLY A 265 -0.19 -10.82 -24.65
N GLU A 266 0.30 -10.21 -25.74
CA GLU A 266 0.36 -8.76 -25.85
C GLU A 266 -0.97 -8.12 -26.27
N PHE A 267 -1.18 -6.89 -25.84
CA PHE A 267 -2.30 -6.06 -26.26
C PHE A 267 -1.89 -4.61 -26.52
N TYR A 268 -2.72 -3.91 -27.29
CA TYR A 268 -2.64 -2.48 -27.55
C TYR A 268 -4.04 -1.87 -27.56
N LEU A 269 -4.23 -0.75 -26.84
CA LEU A 269 -5.48 0.00 -26.87
C LEU A 269 -5.31 1.22 -27.77
N ASN A 270 -6.11 1.31 -28.82
CA ASN A 270 -6.25 2.50 -29.63
C ASN A 270 -7.49 3.29 -29.16
N ALA A 271 -7.29 4.28 -28.29
CA ALA A 271 -8.38 5.06 -27.72
C ALA A 271 -9.17 5.87 -28.77
N GLU A 272 -8.50 6.39 -29.80
CA GLU A 272 -9.17 7.17 -30.86
C GLU A 272 -10.07 6.32 -31.76
N GLU A 273 -9.67 5.07 -32.02
CA GLU A 273 -10.48 4.10 -32.78
C GLU A 273 -11.50 3.37 -31.90
N ASP A 274 -11.42 3.54 -30.58
CA ASP A 274 -12.17 2.78 -29.58
C ASP A 274 -12.00 1.26 -29.73
N GLN A 275 -10.76 0.80 -29.93
CA GLN A 275 -10.45 -0.62 -30.15
C GLN A 275 -9.33 -1.13 -29.24
N VAL A 276 -9.52 -2.31 -28.65
CA VAL A 276 -8.45 -3.11 -28.06
C VAL A 276 -8.00 -4.15 -29.09
N TYR A 277 -6.70 -4.26 -29.30
CA TYR A 277 -6.04 -5.28 -30.11
C TYR A 277 -5.29 -6.25 -29.18
N TYR A 278 -5.34 -7.55 -29.46
CA TYR A 278 -4.76 -8.60 -28.62
C TYR A 278 -4.26 -9.78 -29.48
N ILE A 279 -3.12 -10.35 -29.11
CA ILE A 279 -2.66 -11.64 -29.65
C ILE A 279 -2.95 -12.72 -28.60
N PRO A 280 -3.83 -13.69 -28.86
CA PRO A 280 -4.12 -14.75 -27.90
C PRO A 280 -2.90 -15.62 -27.61
N GLN A 281 -2.79 -16.03 -26.35
CA GLN A 281 -1.86 -17.06 -25.93
C GLN A 281 -2.25 -18.43 -26.48
N ASP A 282 -1.27 -19.33 -26.55
CA ASP A 282 -1.50 -20.72 -26.96
C ASP A 282 -2.61 -21.36 -26.11
N GLY A 283 -3.64 -21.88 -26.80
CA GLY A 283 -4.78 -22.54 -26.18
C GLY A 283 -5.97 -21.64 -25.82
N GLU A 284 -5.88 -20.33 -26.04
CA GLU A 284 -7.03 -19.44 -25.85
C GLU A 284 -8.03 -19.53 -27.00
N ASP A 285 -9.29 -19.86 -26.68
CA ASP A 285 -10.39 -19.83 -27.64
C ASP A 285 -11.04 -18.44 -27.67
N MET A 286 -10.76 -17.69 -28.73
CA MET A 286 -11.29 -16.33 -28.93
C MET A 286 -12.82 -16.27 -29.04
N ASN A 287 -13.50 -17.39 -29.32
CA ASN A 287 -14.97 -17.42 -29.35
C ASN A 287 -15.60 -17.50 -27.96
N ASN A 288 -14.83 -17.88 -26.93
CA ASN A 288 -15.28 -18.06 -25.56
C ASN A 288 -14.28 -17.47 -24.55
N ILE A 289 -13.65 -16.36 -24.93
CA ILE A 289 -12.62 -15.69 -24.14
C ILE A 289 -13.24 -14.82 -23.04
N ASN A 290 -12.71 -14.92 -21.83
CA ASN A 290 -13.01 -13.96 -20.77
C ASN A 290 -11.96 -12.85 -20.79
N ALA A 291 -12.27 -11.74 -21.47
CA ALA A 291 -11.44 -10.56 -21.52
C ALA A 291 -12.08 -9.40 -20.74
N VAL A 292 -11.34 -8.79 -19.83
CA VAL A 292 -11.79 -7.68 -18.99
C VAL A 292 -10.81 -6.52 -19.15
N LEU A 293 -11.32 -5.36 -19.57
CA LEU A 293 -10.57 -4.12 -19.64
C LEU A 293 -10.73 -3.38 -18.29
N GLY A 294 -9.63 -3.04 -17.62
CA GLY A 294 -9.69 -2.26 -16.38
C GLY A 294 -10.26 -0.87 -16.65
N ARG A 295 -11.17 -0.38 -15.81
CA ARG A 295 -11.81 0.95 -15.99
C ARG A 295 -11.61 1.87 -14.78
N LEU A 296 -11.89 1.40 -13.57
CA LEU A 296 -11.73 2.22 -12.36
C LEU A 296 -10.31 2.14 -11.82
N GLU A 297 -9.77 3.27 -11.34
CA GLU A 297 -8.47 3.32 -10.65
C GLU A 297 -8.57 2.98 -9.16
N ASN A 298 -9.69 3.31 -8.53
CA ASN A 298 -10.02 2.93 -7.16
C ASN A 298 -11.35 2.15 -7.15
N LEU A 299 -11.48 1.16 -6.27
CA LEU A 299 -12.75 0.43 -6.07
C LEU A 299 -13.49 0.97 -4.83
N ILE A 300 -12.75 1.21 -3.75
CA ILE A 300 -13.24 1.83 -2.53
C ILE A 300 -12.39 3.05 -2.17
N VAL A 301 -13.04 4.14 -1.80
CA VAL A 301 -12.39 5.32 -1.22
C VAL A 301 -13.05 5.64 0.13
N PHE A 302 -12.24 5.85 1.16
CA PHE A 302 -12.65 6.49 2.41
C PHE A 302 -12.30 7.97 2.34
N ASP A 303 -13.31 8.81 2.16
CA ASP A 303 -13.20 10.27 2.00
C ASP A 303 -13.20 10.97 3.37
N GLY A 304 -12.14 10.70 4.14
CA GLY A 304 -11.92 11.33 5.44
C GLY A 304 -11.21 12.68 5.33
N THR A 305 -11.51 13.55 6.29
CA THR A 305 -10.84 14.85 6.47
C THR A 305 -10.61 15.10 7.96
N ALA A 306 -9.75 16.07 8.30
CA ALA A 306 -9.51 16.45 9.69
C ALA A 306 -10.80 16.78 10.47
N ASP A 307 -11.79 17.40 9.81
CA ASP A 307 -13.07 17.75 10.41
C ASP A 307 -14.10 16.59 10.37
N ASN A 308 -13.93 15.65 9.45
CA ASN A 308 -14.86 14.55 9.20
C ASN A 308 -14.09 13.24 9.03
N VAL A 309 -13.54 12.74 10.14
CA VAL A 309 -12.84 11.44 10.19
C VAL A 309 -13.81 10.31 9.86
N VAL A 310 -13.41 9.40 8.97
CA VAL A 310 -14.15 8.17 8.69
C VAL A 310 -13.71 7.08 9.66
N LYS A 311 -14.66 6.40 10.30
CA LYS A 311 -14.33 5.49 11.40
C LYS A 311 -15.23 4.28 11.55
N ASN A 312 -14.70 3.25 12.21
CA ASN A 312 -15.43 2.04 12.60
C ASN A 312 -16.08 1.34 11.40
N ILE A 313 -15.30 1.10 10.34
CA ILE A 313 -15.75 0.36 9.16
C ILE A 313 -14.85 -0.86 8.99
N THR A 314 -15.45 -2.01 8.75
CA THR A 314 -14.73 -3.25 8.42
C THR A 314 -15.12 -3.72 7.04
N ILE A 315 -14.13 -4.04 6.20
CA ILE A 315 -14.28 -4.66 4.89
C ILE A 315 -13.66 -6.05 4.98
N GLN A 316 -14.47 -7.11 4.79
CA GLN A 316 -13.99 -8.47 4.99
C GLN A 316 -14.52 -9.55 4.04
N GLY A 317 -13.68 -10.55 3.74
CA GLY A 317 -14.11 -11.73 2.97
C GLY A 317 -14.40 -11.45 1.50
N LEU A 318 -13.90 -10.36 0.93
CA LEU A 318 -14.18 -9.95 -0.44
C LEU A 318 -12.98 -10.18 -1.37
N ASN A 319 -13.24 -10.38 -2.66
CA ASN A 319 -12.23 -10.36 -3.71
C ASN A 319 -12.26 -9.01 -4.44
N PHE A 320 -11.11 -8.40 -4.70
CA PHE A 320 -10.99 -7.15 -5.44
C PHE A 320 -10.20 -7.39 -6.73
N LYS A 321 -10.81 -7.06 -7.89
CA LYS A 321 -10.22 -7.33 -9.21
C LYS A 321 -10.40 -6.21 -10.24
N TYR A 322 -9.52 -6.21 -11.23
CA TYR A 322 -9.67 -5.52 -12.50
C TYR A 322 -9.75 -3.98 -12.43
N SER A 323 -8.75 -3.35 -11.82
CA SER A 323 -8.57 -1.89 -11.94
C SER A 323 -7.70 -1.51 -13.14
N THR A 324 -7.66 -0.21 -13.45
CA THR A 324 -6.67 0.43 -14.33
C THR A 324 -5.79 1.40 -13.52
N PHE A 325 -4.74 1.94 -14.13
CA PHE A 325 -3.95 3.05 -13.59
C PHE A 325 -3.47 3.92 -14.74
N LEU A 326 -3.95 5.15 -14.84
CA LEU A 326 -3.79 6.02 -16.01
C LEU A 326 -2.70 7.09 -15.82
N ARG A 327 -2.12 7.22 -14.62
CA ARG A 327 -1.01 8.16 -14.36
C ARG A 327 0.10 8.12 -15.41
N PRO A 328 0.54 6.96 -15.94
CA PRO A 328 1.57 6.94 -16.97
C PRO A 328 1.15 7.56 -18.31
N ASN A 329 -0.15 7.75 -18.58
CA ASN A 329 -0.65 8.38 -19.81
C ASN A 329 -0.46 9.90 -19.80
N LEU A 330 -0.25 10.52 -18.63
CA LEU A 330 -0.07 11.96 -18.54
C LEU A 330 1.21 12.41 -19.28
N PRO A 331 1.28 13.66 -19.77
CA PRO A 331 2.43 14.13 -20.55
C PRO A 331 3.78 13.99 -19.84
N ASP A 332 3.83 14.01 -18.51
CA ASP A 332 5.05 13.80 -17.71
C ASP A 332 5.39 12.31 -17.45
N GLY A 333 4.48 11.40 -17.82
CA GLY A 333 4.66 9.95 -17.73
C GLY A 333 4.54 9.41 -16.31
N LEU A 334 5.44 8.51 -15.91
CA LEU A 334 5.54 8.03 -14.53
C LEU A 334 6.98 8.16 -14.07
N GLN A 335 7.21 8.83 -12.95
CA GLN A 335 8.54 9.03 -12.36
C GLN A 335 8.52 8.56 -10.90
N THR A 336 8.78 7.27 -10.65
CA THR A 336 8.91 6.80 -9.28
C THR A 336 10.25 7.29 -8.72
N PHE A 337 10.21 7.95 -7.56
CA PHE A 337 11.40 8.43 -6.89
C PHE A 337 12.11 7.29 -6.18
N GLN A 338 11.36 6.55 -5.36
CA GLN A 338 11.76 5.35 -4.62
C GLN A 338 10.50 4.61 -4.15
N ALA A 339 10.57 3.28 -4.10
CA ALA A 339 9.47 2.43 -3.67
C ALA A 339 8.20 2.75 -4.49
N SER A 340 7.19 3.31 -3.83
CA SER A 340 5.91 3.69 -4.42
C SER A 340 5.63 5.19 -4.27
N ALA A 341 6.67 6.01 -4.09
CA ALA A 341 6.55 7.47 -4.04
C ALA A 341 6.98 8.10 -5.37
N MET A 342 6.39 9.24 -5.72
CA MET A 342 6.73 9.99 -6.92
C MET A 342 7.53 11.25 -6.58
N THR A 343 8.29 11.75 -7.54
CA THR A 343 8.94 13.06 -7.41
C THR A 343 7.91 14.16 -7.66
N ASN A 344 7.88 15.20 -6.82
CA ASN A 344 7.23 16.45 -7.18
C ASN A 344 8.16 17.23 -8.12
N PRO A 345 7.75 17.51 -9.37
CA PRO A 345 8.60 18.22 -10.33
C PRO A 345 8.81 19.71 -9.97
N GLU A 346 7.99 20.29 -9.09
CA GLU A 346 8.09 21.70 -8.67
C GLU A 346 8.95 21.89 -7.42
N ASP A 347 9.13 20.85 -6.60
CA ASP A 347 9.99 20.85 -5.41
C ASP A 347 10.63 19.48 -5.23
N GLU A 348 11.92 19.36 -5.59
CA GLU A 348 12.68 18.10 -5.52
C GLU A 348 12.80 17.53 -4.08
N TRP A 349 12.50 18.33 -3.05
CA TRP A 349 12.54 17.94 -1.63
C TRP A 349 11.17 17.76 -1.00
N ASN A 350 10.09 18.20 -1.65
CA ASN A 350 8.71 17.91 -1.25
C ASN A 350 8.18 16.76 -2.11
N ARG A 351 7.77 15.65 -1.51
CA ARG A 351 7.51 14.40 -2.26
C ARG A 351 6.05 14.04 -2.19
N GLU A 352 5.30 14.26 -3.27
CA GLU A 352 3.94 13.75 -3.39
C GLU A 352 3.96 12.22 -3.52
N TRP A 353 3.02 11.52 -2.88
CA TRP A 353 2.82 10.09 -3.11
C TRP A 353 2.55 9.83 -4.62
N ILE A 354 2.64 8.56 -5.04
CA ILE A 354 1.83 8.14 -6.19
C ILE A 354 0.43 8.75 -6.04
N PRO A 355 -0.18 9.28 -7.12
CA PRO A 355 -1.52 9.85 -7.05
C PRO A 355 -2.43 9.00 -6.17
N THR A 356 -3.31 9.65 -5.42
CA THR A 356 -4.36 8.95 -4.64
C THR A 356 -5.19 7.99 -5.52
N THR A 357 -5.11 8.16 -6.85
CA THR A 357 -5.60 7.27 -7.89
C THR A 357 -4.68 6.06 -8.12
N GLY A 358 -5.26 4.87 -8.21
CA GLY A 358 -4.54 3.62 -8.53
C GLY A 358 -4.37 2.65 -7.36
N SER A 359 -5.01 2.90 -6.21
CA SER A 359 -5.12 1.90 -5.14
C SER A 359 -6.53 1.32 -5.12
N ALA A 360 -6.71 0.01 -5.09
CA ALA A 360 -8.06 -0.58 -5.07
C ALA A 360 -8.86 -0.11 -3.85
N ILE A 361 -8.22 0.03 -2.69
CA ILE A 361 -8.76 0.71 -1.52
C ILE A 361 -7.84 1.87 -1.15
N TYR A 362 -8.40 3.07 -1.00
CA TYR A 362 -7.68 4.28 -0.60
C TYR A 362 -8.40 5.03 0.54
N GLY A 363 -7.68 5.74 1.40
CA GLY A 363 -8.26 6.74 2.30
C GLY A 363 -7.26 7.42 3.23
N GLU A 364 -7.66 8.54 3.83
CA GLU A 364 -6.91 9.32 4.83
C GLU A 364 -7.86 9.83 5.92
N TYR A 365 -7.33 10.28 7.05
CA TYR A 365 -8.13 10.70 8.22
C TYR A 365 -9.12 9.62 8.64
N LEU A 366 -8.54 8.49 9.05
CA LEU A 366 -9.24 7.25 9.34
C LEU A 366 -9.05 6.87 10.81
N ASP A 367 -10.08 6.28 11.43
CA ASP A 367 -9.97 5.73 12.78
C ASP A 367 -10.69 4.38 12.87
N ASN A 368 -9.99 3.31 13.25
CA ASN A 368 -10.57 1.96 13.31
C ASN A 368 -11.21 1.52 11.96
N ILE A 369 -10.43 1.61 10.88
CA ILE A 369 -10.75 1.00 9.59
C ILE A 369 -10.05 -0.36 9.51
N ASN A 370 -10.81 -1.43 9.29
CA ASN A 370 -10.31 -2.79 9.30
C ASN A 370 -10.51 -3.45 7.94
N ILE A 371 -9.42 -3.73 7.24
CA ILE A 371 -9.41 -4.46 5.97
C ILE A 371 -8.89 -5.85 6.26
N MET A 372 -9.76 -6.87 6.25
CA MET A 372 -9.35 -8.22 6.65
C MET A 372 -9.92 -9.38 5.88
N LYS A 373 -9.15 -10.46 5.74
CA LYS A 373 -9.59 -11.69 5.05
C LYS A 373 -10.05 -11.44 3.62
N ASN A 374 -9.50 -10.43 2.96
CA ASN A 374 -9.80 -10.13 1.57
C ASN A 374 -8.71 -10.68 0.65
N HIS A 375 -9.05 -10.82 -0.63
CA HIS A 375 -8.13 -11.23 -1.68
C HIS A 375 -8.06 -10.15 -2.76
N PHE A 376 -6.87 -9.59 -2.97
CA PHE A 376 -6.57 -8.57 -3.96
C PHE A 376 -5.78 -9.22 -5.09
N GLU A 377 -6.37 -9.31 -6.27
CA GLU A 377 -5.76 -9.99 -7.41
C GLU A 377 -6.00 -9.23 -8.71
N LEU A 378 -5.00 -9.18 -9.61
CA LEU A 378 -5.12 -8.58 -10.94
C LEU A 378 -5.61 -7.12 -10.88
N LEU A 379 -4.93 -6.30 -10.08
CA LEU A 379 -5.14 -4.84 -10.00
C LEU A 379 -3.96 -4.10 -10.62
N ALA A 380 -4.26 -3.02 -11.33
CA ALA A 380 -3.30 -2.26 -12.12
C ALA A 380 -2.11 -1.76 -11.31
N ASN A 381 -2.34 -1.34 -10.07
CA ASN A 381 -1.33 -0.72 -9.23
C ASN A 381 -1.43 -1.25 -7.79
N THR A 382 -1.81 -0.44 -6.79
CA THR A 382 -1.73 -0.82 -5.36
C THR A 382 -2.99 -1.55 -4.87
N GLY A 383 -2.82 -2.49 -3.95
CA GLY A 383 -3.94 -3.15 -3.26
C GLY A 383 -4.65 -2.22 -2.26
N VAL A 384 -4.00 -1.91 -1.15
CA VAL A 384 -4.53 -1.05 -0.08
C VAL A 384 -3.57 0.08 0.22
N HIS A 385 -4.07 1.32 0.27
CA HIS A 385 -3.33 2.51 0.66
C HIS A 385 -4.12 3.30 1.73
N LEU A 386 -3.65 3.30 2.97
CA LEU A 386 -4.21 4.14 4.04
C LEU A 386 -3.19 5.24 4.38
N GLY A 387 -3.46 6.49 4.01
CA GLY A 387 -2.49 7.59 4.10
C GLY A 387 -2.42 8.23 5.49
N ILE A 388 -2.25 9.55 5.53
CA ILE A 388 -2.04 10.29 6.79
C ILE A 388 -3.24 10.24 7.74
N ALA A 389 -3.00 10.56 9.01
CA ALA A 389 -4.03 10.58 10.05
C ALA A 389 -4.84 9.27 10.15
N THR A 390 -4.27 8.15 9.71
CA THR A 390 -4.83 6.81 9.90
C THR A 390 -4.46 6.32 11.30
N LYS A 391 -5.49 6.04 12.12
CA LYS A 391 -5.33 5.69 13.53
C LYS A 391 -6.04 4.38 13.84
N ASN A 392 -5.46 3.58 14.74
CA ASN A 392 -6.09 2.37 15.29
C ASN A 392 -6.68 1.43 14.23
N SER A 393 -6.11 1.41 13.03
CA SER A 393 -6.65 0.73 11.85
C SER A 393 -5.82 -0.51 11.54
N SER A 394 -6.40 -1.45 10.81
CA SER A 394 -5.76 -2.73 10.53
C SER A 394 -5.90 -3.21 9.09
N ILE A 395 -4.82 -3.78 8.57
CA ILE A 395 -4.77 -4.53 7.31
C ILE A 395 -4.29 -5.92 7.68
N THR A 396 -5.21 -6.87 7.84
CA THR A 396 -4.88 -8.18 8.44
C THR A 396 -5.45 -9.38 7.71
N TYR A 397 -4.69 -10.48 7.64
CA TYR A 397 -5.15 -11.72 6.98
C TYR A 397 -5.58 -11.55 5.52
N ASN A 398 -5.03 -10.57 4.79
CA ASN A 398 -5.35 -10.40 3.38
C ASN A 398 -4.31 -11.10 2.49
N GLU A 399 -4.75 -11.48 1.30
CA GLU A 399 -3.88 -12.00 0.24
C GLU A 399 -3.76 -10.96 -0.88
N PHE A 400 -2.52 -10.66 -1.30
CA PHE A 400 -2.22 -9.74 -2.39
C PHE A 400 -1.39 -10.49 -3.44
N GLU A 401 -1.94 -10.66 -4.64
CA GLU A 401 -1.22 -11.31 -5.73
C GLU A 401 -1.40 -10.66 -7.09
N LYS A 402 -0.34 -10.70 -7.90
CA LYS A 402 -0.36 -10.27 -9.31
C LYS A 402 -0.77 -8.80 -9.47
N LEU A 403 -0.34 -7.95 -8.54
CA LEU A 403 -0.59 -6.51 -8.59
C LEU A 403 0.47 -5.81 -9.44
N GLY A 404 0.10 -4.73 -10.14
CA GLY A 404 1.06 -3.99 -10.94
C GLY A 404 1.99 -3.11 -10.11
N GLY A 405 1.54 -2.66 -8.94
CA GLY A 405 2.31 -1.88 -7.96
C GLY A 405 2.35 -2.56 -6.60
N ALA A 406 2.34 -1.78 -5.51
CA ALA A 406 2.53 -2.31 -4.16
C ALA A 406 1.37 -3.18 -3.64
N GLY A 407 1.67 -4.05 -2.68
CA GLY A 407 0.61 -4.71 -1.91
C GLY A 407 -0.10 -3.72 -0.98
N ILE A 408 0.68 -3.17 -0.05
CA ILE A 408 0.19 -2.31 1.04
C ILE A 408 1.01 -1.03 1.12
N ILE A 409 0.33 0.10 1.29
CA ILE A 409 0.90 1.40 1.65
C ILE A 409 0.19 1.93 2.91
N LEU A 410 0.95 2.41 3.89
CA LEU A 410 0.43 3.03 5.12
C LEU A 410 1.22 4.30 5.49
N GLY A 411 0.52 5.38 5.84
CA GLY A 411 1.12 6.62 6.35
C GLY A 411 1.52 7.63 5.27
N GLY A 412 2.26 8.67 5.66
CA GLY A 412 2.64 9.79 4.80
C GLY A 412 4.12 9.78 4.37
N THR A 413 4.45 10.43 3.24
CA THR A 413 5.84 10.70 2.78
C THR A 413 6.17 12.19 2.62
N GLU A 414 5.13 13.04 2.67
CA GLU A 414 5.15 14.51 2.81
C GLU A 414 6.31 15.04 3.67
N SER A 415 7.07 16.06 3.25
CA SER A 415 8.13 16.64 4.08
C SER A 415 7.57 17.20 5.39
N GLN A 416 6.35 17.75 5.38
CA GLN A 416 5.64 18.21 6.57
C GLN A 416 5.22 17.06 7.50
N HIS A 417 5.03 15.85 6.97
CA HIS A 417 4.68 14.66 7.76
C HIS A 417 5.88 14.09 8.54
N HIS A 418 7.10 14.61 8.30
CA HIS A 418 8.28 14.28 9.11
C HIS A 418 8.17 14.81 10.55
N LYS A 419 7.40 15.89 10.76
CA LYS A 419 7.04 16.43 12.07
C LYS A 419 5.53 16.72 12.09
N PRO A 420 4.70 15.68 12.12
CA PRO A 420 3.27 15.85 11.96
C PRO A 420 2.68 16.58 13.17
N GLU A 421 1.68 17.41 12.92
CA GLU A 421 0.77 17.85 13.97
C GLU A 421 0.01 16.64 14.52
N LYS A 422 -0.50 16.74 15.76
CA LYS A 422 -1.19 15.61 16.42
C LYS A 422 -2.39 15.08 15.62
N ALA A 423 -3.07 15.94 14.88
CA ALA A 423 -4.20 15.56 14.03
C ALA A 423 -3.76 14.68 12.85
N ASP A 424 -2.59 14.97 12.29
CA ASP A 424 -2.07 14.34 11.06
C ASP A 424 -1.22 13.09 11.33
N LEU A 425 -0.87 12.86 12.60
CA LEU A 425 -0.08 11.71 13.04
C LEU A 425 -0.80 10.38 12.70
N THR A 426 -0.16 9.56 11.88
CA THR A 426 -0.53 8.16 11.64
C THR A 426 -0.01 7.29 12.78
N GLU A 427 -0.90 6.69 13.57
CA GLU A 427 -0.50 5.99 14.81
C GLU A 427 -1.30 4.71 15.14
N ASN A 428 -0.61 3.78 15.82
CA ASN A 428 -1.20 2.58 16.43
C ASN A 428 -1.94 1.67 15.44
N ASN A 429 -1.38 1.50 14.24
CA ASN A 429 -1.95 0.65 13.20
C ASN A 429 -1.33 -0.75 13.19
N ALA A 430 -2.05 -1.71 12.60
CA ALA A 430 -1.60 -3.09 12.46
C ALA A 430 -1.57 -3.53 10.99
N VAL A 431 -0.41 -3.97 10.52
CA VAL A 431 -0.24 -4.65 9.24
C VAL A 431 0.27 -6.04 9.56
N THR A 432 -0.64 -6.99 9.78
CA THR A 432 -0.27 -8.33 10.27
C THR A 432 -0.92 -9.47 9.52
N ASP A 433 -0.22 -10.61 9.48
CA ASP A 433 -0.79 -11.84 8.92
C ASP A 433 -1.18 -11.74 7.44
N ASN A 434 -0.57 -10.84 6.66
CA ASN A 434 -0.86 -10.72 5.22
C ASN A 434 0.09 -11.58 4.38
N TYR A 435 -0.43 -12.17 3.32
CA TYR A 435 0.35 -12.86 2.29
C TYR A 435 0.48 -11.97 1.04
N VAL A 436 1.69 -11.52 0.73
CA VAL A 436 1.98 -10.63 -0.40
C VAL A 436 2.92 -11.34 -1.35
N THR A 437 2.46 -11.66 -2.56
CA THR A 437 3.30 -12.35 -3.55
C THR A 437 3.13 -11.80 -4.96
N ASN A 438 4.21 -11.76 -5.76
CA ASN A 438 4.13 -11.35 -7.16
C ASN A 438 3.42 -9.98 -7.33
N VAL A 439 3.81 -9.01 -6.50
CA VAL A 439 3.37 -7.62 -6.63
C VAL A 439 4.50 -6.80 -7.27
N ALA A 440 4.20 -5.56 -7.66
CA ALA A 440 5.09 -4.69 -8.43
C ALA A 440 5.44 -5.25 -9.83
N ASN A 441 4.56 -6.06 -10.43
CA ASN A 441 4.86 -6.74 -11.71
C ASN A 441 4.87 -5.80 -12.93
N THR A 442 4.31 -4.60 -12.80
CA THR A 442 4.27 -3.57 -13.86
C THR A 442 5.19 -2.40 -13.52
N TYR A 443 5.09 -1.89 -12.29
CA TYR A 443 5.86 -0.78 -11.75
C TYR A 443 6.91 -1.32 -10.77
N LYS A 444 8.01 -1.82 -11.33
CA LYS A 444 8.95 -2.68 -10.59
C LYS A 444 9.69 -2.01 -9.43
N GLY A 445 9.71 -0.69 -9.39
CA GLY A 445 10.28 0.06 -8.27
C GLY A 445 9.45 -0.01 -6.98
N CYS A 446 8.21 -0.49 -7.03
CA CYS A 446 7.32 -0.63 -5.87
C CYS A 446 7.76 -1.73 -4.89
N THR A 447 7.28 -1.67 -3.65
CA THR A 447 7.57 -2.67 -2.61
C THR A 447 6.35 -3.54 -2.28
N GLY A 448 6.56 -4.60 -1.50
CA GLY A 448 5.45 -5.42 -1.00
C GLY A 448 4.61 -4.67 0.02
N ILE A 449 5.28 -4.23 1.08
CA ILE A 449 4.71 -3.41 2.15
C ILE A 449 5.54 -2.14 2.29
N LEU A 450 4.88 -0.98 2.24
CA LEU A 450 5.48 0.32 2.48
C LEU A 450 4.77 1.01 3.64
N ILE A 451 5.51 1.29 4.70
CA ILE A 451 5.07 2.10 5.83
C ILE A 451 5.86 3.39 5.80
N GLY A 452 5.20 4.52 5.59
CA GLY A 452 5.80 5.85 5.64
C GLY A 452 6.01 6.35 7.07
N TYR A 453 5.83 7.65 7.30
CA TYR A 453 5.91 8.23 8.63
C TYR A 453 4.77 7.74 9.53
N THR A 454 5.13 7.13 10.67
CA THR A 454 4.17 6.60 11.63
C THR A 454 4.76 6.44 13.03
N TYR A 455 3.88 6.29 14.01
CA TYR A 455 4.21 5.97 15.39
C TYR A 455 3.44 4.73 15.88
N GLY A 456 4.13 3.77 16.50
CA GLY A 456 3.47 2.62 17.14
C GLY A 456 2.85 1.62 16.16
N THR A 457 3.26 1.61 14.88
CA THR A 457 2.72 0.67 13.90
C THR A 457 3.35 -0.72 14.09
N ASN A 458 2.50 -1.75 14.10
CA ASN A 458 2.91 -3.15 14.18
C ASN A 458 2.88 -3.80 12.79
N VAL A 459 4.06 -4.14 12.26
CA VAL A 459 4.27 -4.88 11.01
C VAL A 459 4.77 -6.28 11.38
N SER A 460 3.86 -7.25 11.52
CA SER A 460 4.25 -8.58 11.99
C SER A 460 3.53 -9.75 11.35
N TYR A 461 4.17 -10.92 11.36
CA TYR A 461 3.59 -12.16 10.82
C TYR A 461 3.17 -12.05 9.35
N ASN A 462 3.77 -11.16 8.57
CA ASN A 462 3.49 -11.10 7.13
C ASN A 462 4.42 -12.07 6.39
N THR A 463 3.93 -12.64 5.29
CA THR A 463 4.77 -13.36 4.31
C THR A 463 4.81 -12.55 3.03
N VAL A 464 6.02 -12.14 2.63
CA VAL A 464 6.26 -11.28 1.48
C VAL A 464 7.23 -11.99 0.55
N THR A 465 6.80 -12.39 -0.64
CA THR A 465 7.61 -13.27 -1.51
C THR A 465 7.50 -12.95 -2.99
N ASN A 466 8.56 -13.23 -3.75
CA ASN A 466 8.58 -13.07 -5.22
C ASN A 466 8.33 -11.61 -5.65
N LEU A 467 9.26 -10.71 -5.31
CA LEU A 467 9.19 -9.29 -5.69
C LEU A 467 10.38 -8.86 -6.56
N PRO A 468 10.16 -7.93 -7.51
CA PRO A 468 11.24 -7.37 -8.30
C PRO A 468 12.18 -6.49 -7.46
N TYR A 469 11.68 -5.88 -6.39
CA TYR A 469 12.40 -4.95 -5.53
C TYR A 469 12.17 -5.30 -4.04
N THR A 470 12.22 -4.31 -3.14
CA THR A 470 12.21 -4.48 -1.67
C THR A 470 10.95 -5.18 -1.16
N GLY A 471 11.12 -6.07 -0.19
CA GLY A 471 10.02 -6.77 0.46
C GLY A 471 9.20 -5.84 1.37
N ILE A 472 9.79 -5.42 2.49
CA ILE A 472 9.17 -4.55 3.48
C ILE A 472 10.01 -3.28 3.64
N SER A 473 9.39 -2.10 3.53
CA SER A 473 10.02 -0.79 3.73
C SER A 473 9.31 -0.04 4.86
N VAL A 474 10.03 0.43 5.88
CA VAL A 474 9.45 1.15 7.03
C VAL A 474 10.20 2.44 7.34
N GLY A 475 9.46 3.54 7.36
CA GLY A 475 9.96 4.90 7.54
C GLY A 475 10.19 5.62 6.22
N TRP A 476 10.48 6.92 6.33
CA TRP A 476 10.72 7.79 5.19
C TRP A 476 11.64 8.97 5.56
N GLY A 477 11.97 9.82 4.58
CA GLY A 477 12.62 11.11 4.81
C GLY A 477 14.14 11.17 4.74
N TRP A 478 14.87 10.05 4.69
CA TRP A 478 16.34 10.03 4.72
C TRP A 478 16.93 10.75 5.97
N GLY A 479 16.12 10.91 7.01
CA GLY A 479 16.44 11.74 8.18
C GLY A 479 16.36 13.26 7.97
N TYR A 480 15.88 13.70 6.80
CA TYR A 480 15.80 15.10 6.41
C TYR A 480 14.34 15.58 6.29
N GLY A 481 14.00 16.63 7.02
CA GLY A 481 12.83 17.49 6.75
C GLY A 481 13.26 18.94 6.58
N GLU A 482 12.31 19.86 6.38
CA GLU A 482 12.60 21.30 6.20
C GLU A 482 13.54 21.88 7.28
N ASN A 483 13.48 21.35 8.51
CA ASN A 483 14.26 21.83 9.65
C ASN A 483 15.53 21.02 9.95
N THR A 484 15.84 19.97 9.20
CA THR A 484 16.98 19.06 9.47
C THR A 484 17.87 18.82 8.24
N ARG A 485 17.75 19.68 7.22
CA ARG A 485 18.53 19.55 5.98
C ARG A 485 20.05 19.63 6.24
N PRO A 486 20.87 18.81 5.55
CA PRO A 486 22.29 18.70 5.84
C PRO A 486 23.09 19.96 5.43
N ASP A 487 22.58 20.77 4.50
CA ASP A 487 23.16 22.06 4.10
C ASP A 487 22.94 23.18 5.14
N GLU A 488 22.05 22.98 6.12
CA GLU A 488 21.80 23.95 7.19
C GLU A 488 22.62 23.72 8.48
N GLY A 489 23.47 22.68 8.53
CA GLY A 489 24.33 22.42 9.70
C GLY A 489 23.57 22.03 10.98
N LYS A 490 22.37 21.47 10.85
CA LYS A 490 21.45 21.10 11.96
C LYS A 490 21.45 19.60 12.32
N THR A 491 22.47 18.85 11.92
CA THR A 491 22.55 17.38 12.05
C THR A 491 22.43 16.87 13.48
N ASP A 492 23.02 17.56 14.46
CA ASP A 492 23.02 17.11 15.87
C ASP A 492 21.64 17.25 16.53
N GLN A 493 20.83 18.24 16.12
CA GLN A 493 19.46 18.40 16.63
C GLN A 493 18.50 17.33 16.10
N PHE A 494 18.77 16.78 14.91
CA PHE A 494 17.97 15.69 14.35
C PHE A 494 18.16 14.38 15.14
N VAL A 495 19.36 14.10 15.61
CA VAL A 495 19.67 12.88 16.38
C VAL A 495 19.29 13.04 17.86
N LEU A 496 19.44 14.23 18.44
CA LEU A 496 19.32 14.45 19.88
C LEU A 496 18.06 15.22 20.33
N GLY A 497 17.25 15.73 19.41
CA GLY A 497 16.05 16.53 19.70
C GLY A 497 14.76 15.70 19.92
N ASP A 498 13.68 16.37 20.33
CA ASP A 498 12.36 15.77 20.46
C ASP A 498 11.83 15.32 19.07
N PHE A 499 11.39 14.07 18.99
CA PHE A 499 10.91 13.45 17.77
C PHE A 499 9.74 12.50 18.06
N VAL A 500 8.69 12.54 17.23
CA VAL A 500 7.41 11.86 17.53
C VAL A 500 7.28 10.50 16.86
N LEU A 501 7.97 10.25 15.74
CA LEU A 501 7.85 8.99 14.99
C LEU A 501 8.74 7.91 15.60
N GLY A 502 8.31 6.65 15.54
CA GLY A 502 9.02 5.53 16.16
C GLY A 502 8.09 4.58 16.89
N LYS A 503 8.65 3.78 17.80
CA LYS A 503 7.97 2.68 18.50
C LYS A 503 7.30 1.69 17.55
N ASN A 504 7.82 1.59 16.34
CA ASN A 504 7.31 0.67 15.34
C ASN A 504 7.85 -0.73 15.64
N THR A 505 7.05 -1.75 15.38
CA THR A 505 7.44 -3.15 15.56
C THR A 505 7.51 -3.81 14.19
N ILE A 506 8.67 -4.37 13.83
CA ILE A 506 8.88 -5.17 12.62
C ILE A 506 9.27 -6.57 13.09
N SER A 507 8.31 -7.49 13.21
CA SER A 507 8.61 -8.78 13.84
C SER A 507 7.93 -10.00 13.22
N TYR A 508 8.55 -11.17 13.33
CA TYR A 508 7.98 -12.42 12.83
C TYR A 508 7.59 -12.39 11.34
N ASN A 509 8.17 -11.49 10.53
CA ASN A 509 7.90 -11.46 9.09
C ASN A 509 8.77 -12.50 8.37
N ARG A 510 8.22 -13.06 7.30
CA ARG A 510 8.91 -13.97 6.38
C ARG A 510 9.05 -13.27 5.03
N VAL A 511 10.28 -12.94 4.64
CA VAL A 511 10.58 -12.28 3.36
C VAL A 511 11.43 -13.21 2.50
N GLU A 512 10.94 -13.59 1.32
CA GLU A 512 11.61 -14.57 0.47
C GLU A 512 11.68 -14.14 -1.00
N ASN A 513 12.79 -14.43 -1.68
CA ASN A 513 12.93 -14.20 -3.13
C ASN A 513 12.55 -12.77 -3.58
N VAL A 514 13.31 -11.78 -3.10
CA VAL A 514 13.12 -10.35 -3.39
C VAL A 514 14.36 -9.75 -4.07
N LEU A 515 14.27 -8.51 -4.56
CA LEU A 515 15.32 -7.88 -5.39
C LEU A 515 15.63 -8.72 -6.65
N THR A 516 14.59 -9.24 -7.30
CA THR A 516 14.74 -10.16 -8.45
C THR A 516 14.87 -9.46 -9.80
N GLU A 517 14.54 -8.16 -9.89
CA GLU A 517 14.70 -7.43 -11.15
C GLU A 517 16.16 -7.03 -11.36
N PRO A 518 16.82 -7.46 -12.46
CA PRO A 518 18.24 -7.18 -12.66
C PRO A 518 18.59 -5.70 -12.73
N ALA A 519 17.67 -4.88 -13.26
CA ALA A 519 17.84 -3.43 -13.33
C ALA A 519 17.75 -2.74 -11.95
N LEU A 520 17.25 -3.44 -10.92
CA LEU A 520 17.00 -2.89 -9.61
C LEU A 520 17.96 -3.39 -8.53
N ILE A 521 18.61 -2.44 -7.87
CA ILE A 521 19.50 -2.60 -6.71
C ILE A 521 19.17 -1.50 -5.68
N ASP A 522 19.90 -1.44 -4.57
CA ASP A 522 19.69 -0.44 -3.50
C ASP A 522 18.38 -0.65 -2.74
N GLY A 523 18.00 -1.92 -2.59
CA GLY A 523 16.86 -2.34 -1.80
C GLY A 523 17.26 -3.45 -0.83
N GLY A 524 16.28 -3.97 -0.10
CA GLY A 524 16.52 -5.08 0.80
C GLY A 524 15.32 -5.98 1.08
N GLY A 525 15.55 -7.03 1.86
CA GLY A 525 14.47 -7.84 2.41
C GLY A 525 13.57 -6.99 3.32
N ILE A 526 14.21 -6.40 4.32
CA ILE A 526 13.63 -5.39 5.20
C ILE A 526 14.49 -4.13 5.09
N TYR A 527 13.86 -3.03 4.69
CA TYR A 527 14.50 -1.73 4.47
C TYR A 527 13.90 -0.70 5.44
N THR A 528 14.74 0.18 5.99
CA THR A 528 14.28 1.28 6.84
C THR A 528 14.87 2.61 6.40
N LEU A 529 14.17 3.69 6.73
CA LEU A 529 14.61 5.05 6.45
C LEU A 529 14.19 6.00 7.57
N GLY A 530 15.06 6.96 7.91
CA GLY A 530 14.76 8.01 8.90
C GLY A 530 14.69 7.55 10.36
N ARG A 531 14.64 8.52 11.28
CA ARG A 531 14.66 8.30 12.73
C ARG A 531 13.37 7.66 13.20
N GLN A 532 13.45 6.63 14.05
CA GLN A 532 12.28 5.88 14.52
C GLN A 532 12.49 5.40 15.97
N ASP A 533 12.47 6.34 16.92
CA ASP A 533 12.88 6.09 18.31
C ASP A 533 12.10 4.97 19.00
N GLY A 534 12.84 4.05 19.64
CA GLY A 534 12.25 2.96 20.42
C GLY A 534 11.57 1.89 19.57
N SER A 535 11.91 1.82 18.28
CA SER A 535 11.40 0.79 17.38
C SER A 535 12.17 -0.52 17.55
N VAL A 536 11.53 -1.62 17.20
CA VAL A 536 12.11 -2.97 17.35
C VAL A 536 12.02 -3.74 16.03
N MET A 537 13.07 -4.48 15.70
CA MET A 537 13.13 -5.40 14.56
C MET A 537 13.59 -6.77 15.06
N THR A 538 12.66 -7.71 15.22
CA THR A 538 12.96 -8.99 15.88
C THR A 538 12.31 -10.20 15.26
N ASP A 539 12.97 -11.36 15.32
CA ASP A 539 12.40 -12.65 14.93
C ASP A 539 11.93 -12.71 13.46
N ASN A 540 12.51 -11.89 12.57
CA ASN A 540 12.21 -11.95 11.15
C ASN A 540 13.07 -13.02 10.45
N TYR A 541 12.52 -13.64 9.41
CA TYR A 541 13.23 -14.56 8.53
C TYR A 541 13.30 -13.95 7.12
N VAL A 542 14.51 -13.69 6.63
CA VAL A 542 14.80 -13.17 5.29
C VAL A 542 15.63 -14.20 4.52
N ASP A 543 15.17 -14.62 3.35
CA ASP A 543 15.82 -15.65 2.54
C ASP A 543 15.75 -15.35 1.04
N GLY A 544 16.92 -15.07 0.45
CA GLY A 544 17.00 -14.79 -0.99
C GLY A 544 16.75 -13.32 -1.31
N VAL A 545 17.77 -12.50 -1.09
CA VAL A 545 17.88 -11.15 -1.66
C VAL A 545 18.80 -11.24 -2.87
N HIS A 546 18.25 -11.08 -4.06
CA HIS A 546 18.84 -11.51 -5.33
C HIS A 546 19.70 -10.45 -6.04
N ASN A 547 19.87 -9.28 -5.44
CA ASN A 547 20.73 -8.23 -5.99
C ASN A 547 21.49 -7.48 -4.88
N GLU A 548 22.27 -6.48 -5.26
CA GLU A 548 23.19 -5.78 -4.34
C GLU A 548 22.46 -5.09 -3.15
N TYR A 549 23.24 -4.75 -2.11
CA TYR A 549 22.91 -4.06 -0.85
C TYR A 549 22.62 -4.98 0.36
N GLY A 550 21.39 -5.10 0.86
CA GLY A 550 21.16 -5.61 2.23
C GLY A 550 20.02 -6.60 2.39
N GLY A 551 20.22 -7.66 3.19
CA GLY A 551 19.11 -8.45 3.75
C GLY A 551 18.22 -7.59 4.66
N ILE A 552 18.84 -7.05 5.71
CA ILE A 552 18.36 -5.88 6.45
C ILE A 552 19.13 -4.67 5.94
N TYR A 553 18.42 -3.63 5.49
CA TYR A 553 19.01 -2.41 4.99
C TYR A 553 18.53 -1.22 5.81
N LEU A 554 19.40 -0.75 6.70
CA LEU A 554 19.21 0.48 7.46
C LEU A 554 19.77 1.65 6.65
N ASP A 555 18.96 2.20 5.76
CA ASP A 555 19.36 3.31 4.90
C ASP A 555 19.28 4.65 5.65
N GLU A 556 19.60 5.75 4.97
CA GLU A 556 19.91 7.06 5.53
C GLU A 556 18.95 7.53 6.62
N GLY A 557 19.54 7.97 7.74
CA GLY A 557 18.81 8.45 8.90
C GLY A 557 18.16 7.37 9.76
N SER A 558 18.26 6.07 9.42
CA SER A 558 17.75 4.96 10.24
C SER A 558 18.44 4.89 11.59
N VAL A 559 17.75 5.36 12.63
CA VAL A 559 18.23 5.36 14.02
C VAL A 559 17.12 4.99 15.01
N GLY A 560 17.50 4.52 16.19
CA GLY A 560 16.56 4.29 17.30
C GLY A 560 15.97 2.87 17.36
N PHE A 561 16.60 1.89 16.68
CA PHE A 561 16.16 0.50 16.65
C PHE A 561 16.91 -0.41 17.63
N ASP A 562 16.16 -1.34 18.24
CA ASP A 562 16.69 -2.61 18.75
C ASP A 562 16.46 -3.71 17.70
N ILE A 563 17.53 -4.31 17.17
CA ILE A 563 17.52 -5.30 16.09
C ILE A 563 18.12 -6.61 16.58
N THR A 564 17.29 -7.64 16.76
CA THR A 564 17.71 -8.89 17.40
C THR A 564 17.00 -10.13 16.87
N ASN A 565 17.59 -11.31 17.01
CA ASN A 565 16.97 -12.59 16.65
C ASN A 565 16.44 -12.67 15.21
N ASN A 566 17.02 -11.94 14.27
CA ASN A 566 16.66 -12.07 12.86
C ASN A 566 17.52 -13.15 12.20
N VAL A 567 16.94 -13.89 11.25
CA VAL A 567 17.64 -14.87 10.42
C VAL A 567 17.71 -14.35 8.99
N ILE A 568 18.92 -14.21 8.44
CA ILE A 568 19.16 -13.67 7.10
C ILE A 568 20.00 -14.65 6.29
N THR A 569 19.44 -15.18 5.20
CA THR A 569 20.11 -16.20 4.39
C THR A 569 20.06 -15.87 2.90
N ASN A 570 21.01 -16.42 2.15
CA ASN A 570 21.03 -16.38 0.68
C ASN A 570 21.05 -14.98 0.03
N CYS A 571 21.57 -13.98 0.73
CA CYS A 571 21.84 -12.65 0.17
C CYS A 571 22.96 -12.69 -0.89
N VAL A 572 22.80 -11.95 -1.99
CA VAL A 572 23.86 -11.77 -2.99
C VAL A 572 25.04 -11.02 -2.39
N ARG A 573 24.80 -9.91 -1.68
CA ARG A 573 25.83 -9.17 -0.93
C ARG A 573 25.50 -9.14 0.57
N ASN A 574 25.42 -7.97 1.19
CA ASN A 574 25.45 -7.85 2.64
C ASN A 574 24.16 -8.44 3.23
N TRP A 575 24.28 -9.17 4.33
CA TRP A 575 23.10 -9.52 5.14
C TRP A 575 22.57 -8.27 5.89
N LEU A 576 23.48 -7.32 6.21
CA LEU A 576 23.18 -6.06 6.88
C LEU A 576 23.90 -4.89 6.21
N PHE A 577 23.14 -3.87 5.82
CA PHE A 577 23.64 -2.54 5.50
C PHE A 577 23.34 -1.63 6.71
N LYS A 578 24.40 -1.07 7.34
CA LYS A 578 24.33 -0.50 8.69
C LYS A 578 24.01 0.99 8.67
N GLY A 579 23.07 1.37 9.53
CA GLY A 579 22.74 2.75 9.90
C GLY A 579 23.17 3.06 11.33
N ASP A 580 23.07 4.32 11.69
CA ASP A 580 23.66 4.90 12.88
C ASP A 580 22.78 4.81 14.14
N TYR A 581 23.34 4.81 15.37
CA TYR A 581 22.60 4.80 16.64
C TYR A 581 21.55 3.69 16.79
N ASN A 582 21.93 2.45 16.48
CA ASN A 582 21.09 1.25 16.62
C ASN A 582 21.77 0.22 17.53
N TYR A 583 20.97 -0.56 18.25
CA TYR A 583 21.42 -1.74 18.99
C TYR A 583 21.15 -2.97 18.14
N ILE A 584 22.21 -3.65 17.70
CA ILE A 584 22.10 -4.80 16.79
C ILE A 584 22.80 -5.98 17.45
N TYR A 585 22.06 -7.01 17.83
CA TYR A 585 22.66 -8.13 18.57
C TYR A 585 21.90 -9.43 18.41
N ASP A 586 22.63 -10.55 18.53
CA ASP A 586 22.06 -11.91 18.47
C ASP A 586 21.26 -12.17 17.16
N ASN A 587 21.77 -11.69 16.02
CA ASN A 587 21.22 -12.01 14.69
C ASN A 587 22.02 -13.11 14.00
N TYR A 588 21.36 -13.91 13.16
CA TYR A 588 21.90 -15.09 12.50
C TYR A 588 21.96 -14.85 11.00
N ALA A 589 23.14 -14.94 10.39
CA ALA A 589 23.27 -14.81 8.94
C ALA A 589 24.23 -15.83 8.32
N THR A 590 23.94 -16.23 7.08
CA THR A 590 24.91 -16.96 6.26
C THR A 590 25.87 -16.00 5.57
N GLU A 591 27.02 -16.52 5.14
CA GLU A 591 27.89 -15.76 4.23
C GLU A 591 27.14 -15.32 2.97
N ALA A 592 27.47 -14.11 2.52
CA ALA A 592 27.02 -13.55 1.25
C ALA A 592 27.55 -14.35 0.07
N LYS A 593 26.80 -14.38 -1.04
CA LYS A 593 27.25 -15.06 -2.28
C LYS A 593 28.43 -14.34 -2.95
N GLU A 594 28.49 -13.02 -2.80
CA GLU A 594 29.57 -12.15 -3.25
C GLU A 594 30.21 -11.41 -2.06
N PRO A 595 31.44 -10.89 -2.19
CA PRO A 595 32.04 -10.06 -1.16
C PRO A 595 31.13 -8.88 -0.77
N ASN A 596 31.05 -8.61 0.53
CA ASN A 596 30.29 -7.48 1.06
C ASN A 596 30.74 -6.17 0.40
N ARG A 597 29.77 -5.30 0.10
CA ARG A 597 30.03 -3.92 -0.29
C ARG A 597 30.42 -3.13 0.97
N ASP A 598 31.65 -2.65 1.02
CA ASP A 598 32.15 -1.87 2.17
C ASP A 598 31.71 -0.40 2.04
N GLU A 599 30.43 -0.17 2.31
CA GLU A 599 29.83 1.17 2.40
C GLU A 599 29.38 1.49 3.81
N ARG A 600 30.13 0.98 4.79
CA ARG A 600 30.03 1.44 6.18
C ARG A 600 30.40 2.93 6.18
N MET A 601 29.42 3.81 6.12
CA MET A 601 29.66 5.23 6.39
C MET A 601 29.93 5.37 7.90
N PRO A 602 31.15 5.77 8.32
CA PRO A 602 31.35 6.19 9.69
C PRO A 602 30.85 7.64 9.82
N ILE A 603 29.73 7.88 10.50
CA ILE A 603 29.36 9.23 10.92
C ILE A 603 29.85 9.46 12.36
N GLY A 604 31.04 10.05 12.48
CA GLY A 604 31.53 10.69 13.71
C GLY A 604 32.11 9.78 14.81
N ASP A 605 32.85 10.40 15.74
CA ASP A 605 33.64 9.74 16.80
C ASP A 605 32.85 9.44 18.09
N VAL A 606 31.55 9.76 18.14
CA VAL A 606 30.69 9.58 19.34
C VAL A 606 29.57 8.59 19.04
N LEU A 607 29.92 7.31 19.00
CA LEU A 607 29.02 6.22 18.64
C LEU A 607 28.36 5.62 19.90
N GLN A 608 27.05 5.83 20.12
CA GLN A 608 26.23 4.92 20.97
C GLN A 608 25.71 3.75 20.13
N TYR A 609 26.51 2.70 19.95
CA TYR A 609 26.19 1.54 19.12
C TYR A 609 26.53 0.29 19.89
N ARG A 610 25.68 -0.72 19.77
CA ARG A 610 25.96 -2.08 20.22
C ARG A 610 25.89 -3.01 19.03
N PHE A 611 26.97 -3.74 18.77
CA PHE A 611 27.03 -4.75 17.70
C PHE A 611 27.64 -6.03 18.27
N ASP A 612 26.81 -6.86 18.89
CA ASP A 612 27.26 -8.01 19.68
C ASP A 612 26.65 -9.31 19.16
N ASN A 613 27.44 -10.39 19.09
CA ASN A 613 26.97 -11.75 18.77
C ASN A 613 26.16 -11.88 17.46
N ASN A 614 26.36 -10.98 16.50
CA ASN A 614 25.76 -11.12 15.18
C ASN A 614 26.58 -12.09 14.33
N ASP A 615 25.91 -12.74 13.38
CA ASP A 615 26.49 -13.70 12.43
C ASP A 615 27.02 -14.98 13.10
N LEU A 616 26.57 -15.26 14.33
CA LEU A 616 26.81 -16.51 15.03
C LEU A 616 25.66 -17.48 14.73
N TRP A 617 25.94 -18.54 13.98
CA TRP A 617 24.90 -19.49 13.58
C TRP A 617 24.51 -20.46 14.72
N ASP A 618 23.20 -20.55 15.01
CA ASP A 618 22.59 -21.51 15.93
C ASP A 618 21.41 -22.19 15.23
N ASP A 619 21.55 -23.49 14.92
CA ASP A 619 20.54 -24.26 14.19
C ASP A 619 19.18 -24.31 14.90
N GLU A 620 19.16 -24.36 16.24
CA GLU A 620 17.92 -24.47 17.00
C GLU A 620 17.18 -23.13 17.02
N ALA A 621 17.91 -22.03 17.28
CA ALA A 621 17.34 -20.68 17.24
C ALA A 621 16.82 -20.34 15.84
N VAL A 622 17.62 -20.60 14.80
CA VAL A 622 17.25 -20.39 13.40
C VAL A 622 15.99 -21.16 13.02
N ALA A 623 15.91 -22.45 13.38
CA ALA A 623 14.74 -23.27 13.08
C ALA A 623 13.47 -22.75 13.77
N LYS A 624 13.58 -22.27 15.02
CA LYS A 624 12.46 -21.66 15.76
C LYS A 624 11.98 -20.37 15.12
N ILE A 625 12.89 -19.45 14.80
CA ILE A 625 12.56 -18.17 14.16
C ILE A 625 11.89 -18.42 12.81
N LYS A 626 12.48 -19.29 11.97
CA LYS A 626 11.91 -19.65 10.67
C LYS A 626 10.50 -20.24 10.80
N ALA A 627 10.27 -21.13 11.77
CA ALA A 627 8.96 -21.76 11.99
C ALA A 627 7.89 -20.79 12.53
N ALA A 628 8.29 -19.78 13.32
CA ALA A 628 7.39 -18.77 13.88
C ALA A 628 7.09 -17.61 12.91
N SER A 629 7.96 -17.41 11.91
CA SER A 629 7.82 -16.33 10.93
C SER A 629 6.73 -16.58 9.88
N GLY A 630 6.11 -15.50 9.42
CA GLY A 630 5.12 -15.51 8.34
C GLY A 630 3.68 -15.60 8.83
N VAL A 631 2.76 -15.77 7.87
CA VAL A 631 1.32 -15.72 8.12
C VAL A 631 0.91 -16.87 9.02
N ARG A 632 0.14 -16.55 10.07
CA ARG A 632 -0.41 -17.56 10.97
C ARG A 632 -1.75 -18.08 10.46
N PRO A 633 -2.12 -19.34 10.80
CA PRO A 633 -3.46 -19.84 10.52
C PRO A 633 -4.53 -19.00 11.21
N ILE A 634 -5.65 -18.77 10.52
CA ILE A 634 -6.85 -18.19 11.15
C ILE A 634 -7.40 -19.24 12.12
N VAL A 635 -7.26 -18.99 13.43
CA VAL A 635 -7.94 -19.79 14.45
C VAL A 635 -9.38 -19.30 14.49
N LEU A 636 -10.32 -20.08 13.93
CA LEU A 636 -11.74 -19.82 14.13
C LEU A 636 -12.03 -20.03 15.62
N PRO A 637 -12.86 -19.16 16.25
CA PRO A 637 -13.38 -19.48 17.57
C PRO A 637 -14.01 -20.87 17.48
N GLU A 638 -13.71 -21.76 18.41
CA GLU A 638 -14.48 -23.00 18.53
C GLU A 638 -15.95 -22.60 18.55
N GLU A 639 -16.76 -23.19 17.66
CA GLU A 639 -18.20 -23.04 17.79
C GLU A 639 -18.53 -23.34 19.25
N PRO A 640 -19.34 -22.52 19.95
CA PRO A 640 -19.81 -22.86 21.29
C PRO A 640 -20.64 -24.15 21.17
N GLY A 641 -19.94 -25.26 21.27
CA GLY A 641 -20.42 -26.59 20.98
C GLY A 641 -20.87 -27.20 22.27
N LYS A 642 -22.19 -27.14 22.48
CA LYS A 642 -23.00 -28.14 23.18
C LYS A 642 -22.39 -28.64 24.49
N ASP A 643 -22.87 -28.08 25.60
CA ASP A 643 -22.74 -28.65 26.94
C ASP A 643 -22.77 -30.19 26.88
N ASP A 644 -21.61 -30.84 27.02
CA ASP A 644 -21.56 -32.24 27.40
C ASP A 644 -22.09 -32.27 28.84
N PRO A 645 -23.18 -33.00 29.16
CA PRO A 645 -23.78 -32.99 30.50
C PRO A 645 -22.91 -33.63 31.59
N LYS A 646 -21.59 -33.71 31.39
CA LYS A 646 -20.60 -34.28 32.30
C LYS A 646 -19.61 -33.27 32.89
N ASP A 647 -19.60 -32.02 32.44
CA ASP A 647 -18.72 -31.05 33.09
C ASP A 647 -19.34 -30.54 34.41
N PRO A 648 -18.62 -30.67 35.54
CA PRO A 648 -19.09 -30.16 36.81
C PRO A 648 -19.10 -28.62 36.79
N PRO A 649 -19.99 -27.97 37.54
CA PRO A 649 -20.15 -26.52 37.49
C PRO A 649 -18.84 -25.81 37.88
N ILE A 650 -18.46 -24.84 37.06
CA ILE A 650 -17.37 -23.91 37.32
C ILE A 650 -17.71 -23.18 38.63
N VAL A 651 -16.84 -23.33 39.63
CA VAL A 651 -16.92 -22.60 40.90
C VAL A 651 -16.09 -21.34 40.74
N ASP A 652 -16.72 -20.17 40.89
CA ASP A 652 -16.04 -18.87 40.95
C ASP A 652 -14.96 -18.90 42.04
N VAL A 653 -13.70 -18.72 41.63
CA VAL A 653 -12.58 -18.43 42.53
C VAL A 653 -12.33 -16.92 42.44
N PRO A 654 -12.31 -16.16 43.56
CA PRO A 654 -12.05 -14.73 43.52
C PRO A 654 -10.60 -14.43 43.15
N ASP A 655 -10.39 -13.41 42.33
CA ASP A 655 -9.07 -12.89 41.95
C ASP A 655 -8.19 -12.54 43.17
N PRO A 656 -6.89 -12.88 43.15
CA PRO A 656 -5.95 -12.37 44.14
C PRO A 656 -5.49 -10.95 43.78
N GLU A 657 -5.47 -10.06 44.79
CA GLU A 657 -4.95 -8.68 44.68
C GLU A 657 -3.47 -8.63 44.27
N PRO A 658 -3.00 -7.56 43.61
CA PRO A 658 -1.63 -7.45 43.11
C PRO A 658 -0.64 -7.08 44.22
N GLU A 659 0.33 -7.97 44.47
CA GLU A 659 1.51 -7.67 45.31
C GLU A 659 2.53 -6.79 44.58
N THR A 660 3.01 -5.75 45.26
CA THR A 660 4.08 -4.86 44.81
C THR A 660 5.46 -5.50 45.04
N PRO A 661 6.42 -5.43 44.09
CA PRO A 661 7.77 -5.95 44.34
C PRO A 661 8.63 -4.95 45.11
N ASN A 662 9.18 -5.42 46.23
CA ASN A 662 10.26 -4.79 47.00
C ASN A 662 11.56 -4.82 46.18
N VAL A 663 12.19 -3.66 45.97
CA VAL A 663 13.54 -3.53 45.42
C VAL A 663 14.52 -3.30 46.57
N SER A 664 15.39 -4.28 46.83
CA SER A 664 16.59 -4.10 47.66
C SER A 664 17.80 -4.75 47.00
N ASP A 665 18.85 -3.93 46.87
CA ASP A 665 20.28 -4.25 46.81
C ASP A 665 20.88 -4.86 45.52
N ASN A 666 21.51 -3.99 44.70
CA ASN A 666 22.94 -4.15 44.39
C ASN A 666 23.57 -2.81 43.93
N PRO A 667 24.85 -2.53 44.28
CA PRO A 667 25.46 -1.22 44.19
C PRO A 667 26.22 -1.04 42.87
N HIS A 668 26.15 0.16 42.29
CA HIS A 668 27.24 0.87 41.58
C HIS A 668 26.63 2.06 40.83
N VAL A 669 26.41 3.17 41.54
CA VAL A 669 26.18 4.47 40.89
C VAL A 669 27.00 5.52 41.63
N ASN A 670 28.12 5.92 41.03
CA ASN A 670 28.87 7.09 41.45
C ASN A 670 28.31 8.33 40.73
N SER A 671 27.69 9.19 41.54
CA SER A 671 27.74 10.66 41.53
C SER A 671 27.48 11.44 40.23
N ILE A 672 26.33 12.13 40.19
CA ILE A 672 26.18 13.45 39.55
C ILE A 672 25.74 14.45 40.64
N PRO A 673 26.30 15.68 40.74
CA PRO A 673 26.02 16.61 41.84
C PRO A 673 24.72 17.39 41.66
N LYS A 674 24.07 17.67 42.81
CA LYS A 674 22.93 18.58 42.99
C LYS A 674 23.36 20.06 42.99
N THR A 675 22.51 20.92 42.44
CA THR A 675 22.20 22.30 42.91
C THR A 675 20.76 22.62 42.48
N SER A 676 19.74 22.57 43.35
CA SER A 676 19.21 23.66 44.20
C SER A 676 18.98 24.99 43.45
N ASP A 677 17.72 25.35 43.20
CA ASP A 677 17.04 26.34 44.03
C ASP A 677 15.54 26.51 43.70
N ASN A 678 14.75 26.47 44.77
CA ASN A 678 13.36 26.90 44.86
C ASN A 678 13.34 28.40 45.20
N SER A 679 12.49 29.21 44.55
CA SER A 679 11.80 30.29 45.27
C SER A 679 10.59 30.87 44.52
N MET A 680 9.45 30.69 45.18
CA MET A 680 8.39 31.66 45.46
C MET A 680 7.15 31.84 44.57
N ILE A 681 6.05 31.51 45.25
CA ILE A 681 4.62 31.78 45.11
C ILE A 681 4.27 33.26 45.29
N GLY A 682 3.22 33.69 44.58
CA GLY A 682 2.23 34.70 45.01
C GLY A 682 2.10 35.91 44.08
N THR A 683 0.96 36.52 43.78
CA THR A 683 -0.46 36.35 44.13
C THR A 683 -1.28 37.23 43.15
N TRP A 684 -2.49 36.77 42.81
CA TRP A 684 -3.68 37.44 42.24
C TRP A 684 -3.76 38.99 42.13
N ILE A 685 -4.39 39.48 41.04
CA ILE A 685 -5.48 40.49 41.05
C ILE A 685 -6.32 40.40 39.76
N ILE A 686 -7.64 40.44 39.95
CA ILE A 686 -8.74 40.52 38.97
C ILE A 686 -8.97 41.98 38.56
N ILE A 687 -9.17 42.28 37.27
CA ILE A 687 -10.07 43.36 36.80
C ILE A 687 -10.79 42.92 35.52
N THR A 688 -12.12 42.80 35.63
CA THR A 688 -13.14 42.74 34.58
C THR A 688 -13.37 44.10 33.93
N GLY A 689 -13.73 44.15 32.64
CA GLY A 689 -14.62 45.19 32.13
C GLY A 689 -14.57 45.56 30.64
N LEU A 690 -15.59 45.08 29.90
CA LEU A 690 -16.48 45.84 28.99
C LEU A 690 -16.05 46.16 27.53
N SER A 691 -16.77 45.47 26.63
CA SER A 691 -17.65 46.01 25.54
C SER A 691 -17.09 46.44 24.18
N ALA A 692 -17.32 45.58 23.20
CA ALA A 692 -18.28 45.72 22.08
C ALA A 692 -18.24 46.92 21.10
N VAL A 693 -18.44 46.52 19.82
CA VAL A 693 -19.06 47.25 18.68
C VAL A 693 -18.13 48.09 17.78
N ASN A 694 -17.83 47.59 16.57
CA ASN A 694 -18.43 48.12 15.32
C ASN A 694 -18.03 47.36 14.04
N LEU A 695 -18.99 47.36 13.11
CA LEU A 695 -19.01 46.76 11.78
C LEU A 695 -18.44 47.66 10.66
N PHE A 696 -18.29 47.02 9.47
CA PHE A 696 -18.50 47.50 8.08
C PHE A 696 -17.29 48.05 7.26
N VAL A 697 -16.84 47.18 6.32
CA VAL A 697 -16.65 47.35 4.85
C VAL A 697 -15.82 48.51 4.28
N ILE A 698 -14.92 48.18 3.33
CA ILE A 698 -14.70 48.76 1.97
C ILE A 698 -13.51 47.99 1.32
N SER A 699 -13.73 47.12 0.34
CA SER A 699 -13.74 47.32 -1.13
C SER A 699 -12.38 47.14 -1.86
N LYS A 700 -12.36 46.13 -2.74
CA LYS A 700 -11.74 46.06 -4.09
C LYS A 700 -10.54 46.97 -4.44
N ARG A 701 -9.47 46.35 -4.95
CA ARG A 701 -8.84 46.76 -6.22
C ARG A 701 -8.10 45.62 -6.94
N ARG A 702 -8.49 45.41 -8.20
CA ARG A 702 -7.82 44.61 -9.25
C ARG A 702 -6.61 45.37 -9.82
N LYS A 703 -5.58 44.65 -10.28
CA LYS A 703 -4.96 44.68 -11.64
C LYS A 703 -3.63 43.89 -11.59
N ASN A 704 -3.54 42.73 -12.26
CA ASN A 704 -3.04 42.54 -13.64
C ASN A 704 -1.72 43.25 -13.93
N ILE A 705 -0.63 42.47 -14.09
CA ILE A 705 0.37 42.65 -15.15
C ILE A 705 0.83 41.25 -15.60
N SER A 706 0.58 40.96 -16.87
CA SER A 706 1.22 39.92 -17.67
C SER A 706 2.56 40.44 -18.20
N ASN A 707 3.57 39.58 -18.25
CA ASN A 707 4.47 39.40 -19.39
C ASN A 707 5.08 38.00 -19.32
#